data_AF-A0A9E5YHK9-F1
#
_entry.id   AF-A0A9E5YHK9-F1
#
_cell.length_a   1.000
_cell.length_b   1.000
_cell.length_c   1.000
_cell.angle_alpha   90.00
_cell.angle_beta   90.00
_cell.angle_gamma   90.00
#
_symmetry.space_group_name_H-M   'P 1'
#
loop_
_entity.id
_entity.type
_entity.pdbx_description
1 polymer ?
#
loop_
_entity_poly.entity_id
_entity_poly.type
_entity_poly.pdbx_seq_one_letter_code
_entity_poly.pdbx_strand_id
1 'polypeptide(L)'
;MRLPLKIQAKIRRILKVLHARTLCCLRFKVYLGKHLSSVPTRSIIFFPCHHNVLNCGLTGIVSYKKVRSKDDHVTVESLNAILIKIEGHNFTSCKKNELSFDNAYLGGKALIESLLKSVRSLKTEDNFHNVFICQKTQNELAEFSERLAAIIDTEAKLLSDQMGHLEIDEVDTLSRRIDDLRDIRWCLTNEIIENIKKIENLFDTKKQTDPFCIKIFKQINALLNSIDHLEVRGRDSAGISLMFMIDGAEYERFNQTIKEKNLFEQFKERSTEDVLVNRDISFHKTTDPSGQNLVTLALTYKIAAEIGSLGDNVNFLRKQIIQDDILQTLVTFSHKYHTVSAHTRWASVGAITEPNCHPVDNKTIKGVAAKSGIMHVCLNGDIDNYQKLQKELERQNVYIPEDITTDTKIIPLQIDKYIQMGHTVEEAFCLAVNDFEGSHAISMHTAMAPGKLFLAQKGSGQAVFVGIAADHYIPSSEVYGFVEETSSFIKMDGEKEVEGHNGKTQGQIFILDQESTGGIDGIKAMFYDQTPLELGEEDIKHTAITSRDIDRQEYPHYFLKEISESPLSVEKTLLNRWKITRKNQYVITLDEKTFPQVLQNALASKKIRRIYFVGQGTAGVAALACANIFDYYLHGSPFNINALKASELSGFKLNEQDDATSMADALVVAISQSGTTTDTNRTMEMVRERGAHTLAIVNRRDSDITFKVDGVMYTSSGRDVEMSVASTKAFYSQIVAGAVLGLNIATLLGLRNNGFIT
;
A
#
# COMPACT_ATOMS: atom_id res chain seq x y z
N MET A 1 -14.32 -3.04 -65.11
CA MET A 1 -15.80 -3.00 -65.24
C MET A 1 -16.29 -1.58 -64.97
N ARG A 2 -16.98 -0.92 -65.91
CA ARG A 2 -17.55 0.43 -65.70
C ARG A 2 -18.93 0.33 -65.02
N LEU A 3 -19.14 1.08 -63.93
CA LEU A 3 -20.42 1.13 -63.21
C LEU A 3 -21.55 1.77 -64.06
N PRO A 4 -22.83 1.37 -63.85
CA PRO A 4 -23.97 1.92 -64.59
C PRO A 4 -24.20 3.42 -64.39
N LEU A 5 -24.51 4.12 -65.48
CA LEU A 5 -24.73 5.59 -65.57
C LEU A 5 -25.71 6.17 -64.52
N LYS A 6 -26.67 5.37 -64.03
CA LYS A 6 -27.65 5.81 -63.01
C LYS A 6 -27.01 6.10 -61.65
N ILE A 7 -25.92 5.40 -61.28
CA ILE A 7 -25.22 5.61 -60.01
C ILE A 7 -24.33 6.87 -60.09
N GLN A 8 -23.72 7.12 -61.24
CA GLN A 8 -22.92 8.33 -61.48
C GLN A 8 -23.77 9.61 -61.40
N ALA A 9 -25.03 9.57 -61.86
CA ALA A 9 -25.94 10.70 -61.76
C ALA A 9 -26.37 11.01 -60.31
N LYS A 10 -26.56 9.99 -59.47
CA LYS A 10 -26.95 10.15 -58.06
C LYS A 10 -25.79 10.74 -57.23
N ILE A 11 -24.56 10.28 -57.49
CA ILE A 11 -23.34 10.80 -56.85
C ILE A 11 -23.07 12.26 -57.25
N ARG A 12 -23.27 12.63 -58.53
CA ARG A 12 -23.14 14.03 -58.98
C ARG A 12 -24.13 14.98 -58.33
N ARG A 13 -25.35 14.52 -58.02
CA ARG A 13 -26.38 15.34 -57.36
C ARG A 13 -26.09 15.56 -55.88
N ILE A 14 -25.59 14.53 -55.18
CA ILE A 14 -25.16 14.63 -53.77
C ILE A 14 -23.93 15.55 -53.64
N LEU A 15 -22.95 15.39 -54.55
CA LEU A 15 -21.76 16.25 -54.58
C LEU A 15 -22.10 17.71 -54.88
N LYS A 16 -23.07 18.01 -55.76
CA LYS A 16 -23.50 19.40 -56.03
C LYS A 16 -24.16 20.07 -54.82
N VAL A 17 -24.92 19.32 -54.02
CA VAL A 17 -25.57 19.85 -52.80
C VAL A 17 -24.56 20.07 -51.68
N LEU A 18 -23.56 19.18 -51.55
CA LEU A 18 -22.42 19.39 -50.64
C LEU A 18 -21.50 20.54 -51.10
N HIS A 19 -21.33 20.74 -52.40
CA HIS A 19 -20.48 21.82 -52.94
C HIS A 19 -21.04 23.22 -52.64
N ALA A 20 -22.36 23.37 -52.50
CA ALA A 20 -22.99 24.67 -52.35
C ALA A 20 -23.00 25.22 -50.92
N ARG A 21 -22.77 24.39 -49.89
CA ARG A 21 -22.90 24.81 -48.47
C ARG A 21 -21.60 24.94 -47.68
N THR A 22 -20.44 24.55 -48.20
CA THR A 22 -19.20 24.52 -47.40
C THR A 22 -17.93 25.06 -48.05
N LEU A 23 -17.98 25.75 -49.19
CA LEU A 23 -16.75 26.21 -49.87
C LEU A 23 -16.88 27.59 -50.52
N CYS A 24 -16.72 28.65 -49.71
CA CYS A 24 -16.26 29.94 -50.25
C CYS A 24 -14.83 30.33 -49.81
N CYS A 25 -14.17 29.60 -48.89
CA CYS A 25 -12.84 30.03 -48.42
C CYS A 25 -11.65 29.12 -48.74
N LEU A 26 -11.82 27.92 -49.32
CA LEU A 26 -10.68 27.03 -49.59
C LEU A 26 -10.85 26.20 -50.88
N ARG A 27 -10.71 26.81 -52.07
CA ARG A 27 -10.77 26.10 -53.37
C ARG A 27 -9.60 25.10 -53.54
N PHE A 28 -9.73 23.89 -53.02
CA PHE A 28 -8.83 22.78 -53.34
C PHE A 28 -9.32 22.03 -54.59
N LYS A 29 -8.42 21.78 -55.56
CA LYS A 29 -8.74 20.96 -56.74
C LYS A 29 -8.50 19.48 -56.44
N VAL A 30 -9.48 18.62 -56.73
CA VAL A 30 -9.39 17.18 -56.42
C VAL A 30 -9.00 16.39 -57.67
N TYR A 31 -8.02 15.50 -57.55
CA TYR A 31 -7.50 14.63 -58.60
C TYR A 31 -7.55 13.16 -58.15
N LEU A 32 -7.54 12.21 -59.10
CA LEU A 32 -7.48 10.78 -58.82
C LEU A 32 -6.28 10.17 -59.55
N GLY A 33 -5.37 9.52 -58.83
CA GLY A 33 -4.23 8.76 -59.40
C GLY A 33 -3.23 9.59 -60.21
N LYS A 34 -3.11 10.90 -59.96
CA LYS A 34 -2.19 11.81 -60.66
C LYS A 34 -0.88 11.98 -59.89
N HIS A 35 0.24 12.09 -60.59
CA HIS A 35 1.55 12.34 -59.98
C HIS A 35 1.62 13.74 -59.36
N LEU A 36 2.26 13.89 -58.18
CA LEU A 36 2.29 15.16 -57.43
C LEU A 36 2.86 16.33 -58.24
N SER A 37 3.94 16.11 -59.02
CA SER A 37 4.54 17.16 -59.86
C SER A 37 3.63 17.65 -60.99
N SER A 38 2.55 16.92 -61.29
CA SER A 38 1.62 17.23 -62.38
C SER A 38 0.34 17.91 -61.90
N VAL A 39 0.21 18.17 -60.59
CA VAL A 39 -0.96 18.88 -60.03
C VAL A 39 -0.55 20.22 -59.42
N PRO A 40 -1.40 21.26 -59.52
CA PRO A 40 -1.13 22.56 -58.89
C PRO A 40 -1.05 22.45 -57.36
N THR A 41 -0.37 23.38 -56.72
CA THR A 41 -0.40 23.54 -55.26
C THR A 41 -1.84 23.70 -54.75
N ARG A 42 -2.09 23.23 -53.51
CA ARG A 42 -3.44 23.14 -52.91
C ARG A 42 -4.38 22.23 -53.71
N SER A 43 -3.90 21.02 -54.01
CA SER A 43 -4.70 19.96 -54.62
C SER A 43 -4.82 18.75 -53.69
N ILE A 44 -5.95 18.05 -53.74
CA ILE A 44 -6.17 16.78 -53.03
C ILE A 44 -6.11 15.67 -54.08
N ILE A 45 -5.24 14.67 -53.91
CA ILE A 45 -5.15 13.53 -54.83
C ILE A 45 -5.62 12.26 -54.11
N PHE A 46 -6.63 11.59 -54.64
CA PHE A 46 -7.05 10.28 -54.16
C PHE A 46 -6.36 9.19 -55.00
N PHE A 47 -5.73 8.22 -54.35
CA PHE A 47 -5.23 7.02 -55.02
C PHE A 47 -6.19 5.86 -54.77
N PRO A 48 -6.44 4.99 -55.76
CA PRO A 48 -7.24 3.80 -55.53
C PRO A 48 -6.53 2.88 -54.53
N CYS A 49 -7.25 2.49 -53.47
CA CYS A 49 -6.77 1.52 -52.49
C CYS A 49 -6.83 0.12 -53.12
N HIS A 50 -5.67 -0.47 -53.38
CA HIS A 50 -5.55 -1.86 -53.81
C HIS A 50 -4.99 -2.67 -52.64
N HIS A 51 -5.74 -3.67 -52.17
CA HIS A 51 -5.24 -4.57 -51.15
C HIS A 51 -3.93 -5.22 -51.65
N ASN A 52 -2.86 -5.07 -50.84
CA ASN A 52 -1.57 -5.75 -51.00
C ASN A 52 -0.58 -5.14 -52.01
N VAL A 53 -0.78 -3.89 -52.45
CA VAL A 53 0.22 -3.16 -53.26
C VAL A 53 0.61 -1.86 -52.57
N LEU A 54 1.85 -1.77 -52.10
CA LEU A 54 2.46 -0.54 -51.58
C LEU A 54 3.26 0.12 -52.71
N ASN A 55 2.73 1.22 -53.28
CA ASN A 55 3.47 2.00 -54.27
C ASN A 55 4.65 2.70 -53.55
N CYS A 56 5.89 2.44 -53.98
CA CYS A 56 7.07 3.01 -53.32
C CYS A 56 7.13 4.53 -53.50
N GLY A 57 7.23 5.24 -52.38
CA GLY A 57 7.22 6.70 -52.29
C GLY A 57 6.59 7.15 -50.98
N LEU A 58 7.22 6.79 -49.86
CA LEU A 58 6.74 7.11 -48.51
C LEU A 58 7.47 8.35 -47.97
N THR A 59 6.72 9.40 -47.63
CA THR A 59 7.24 10.55 -46.86
C THR A 59 6.23 10.93 -45.77
N GLY A 60 5.84 9.95 -44.96
CA GLY A 60 5.08 10.16 -43.72
C GLY A 60 3.79 9.34 -43.64
N ILE A 61 3.85 8.20 -42.96
CA ILE A 61 2.67 7.57 -42.34
C ILE A 61 2.71 8.02 -40.88
N VAL A 62 1.81 8.92 -40.49
CA VAL A 62 1.57 9.22 -39.07
C VAL A 62 0.31 8.48 -38.65
N SER A 63 0.52 7.42 -37.89
CA SER A 63 -0.53 6.69 -37.18
C SER A 63 -0.63 7.29 -35.78
N TYR A 64 -1.70 8.03 -35.49
CA TYR A 64 -2.06 8.34 -34.12
C TYR A 64 -2.90 7.18 -33.58
N LYS A 65 -2.45 6.55 -32.49
CA LYS A 65 -3.39 5.82 -31.63
C LYS A 65 -4.43 6.83 -31.17
N LYS A 66 -5.71 6.44 -31.19
CA LYS A 66 -6.73 7.12 -30.39
C LYS A 66 -6.21 7.04 -28.96
N VAL A 67 -5.84 8.17 -28.35
CA VAL A 67 -5.71 8.26 -26.89
C VAL A 67 -6.97 7.57 -26.35
N ARG A 68 -6.80 6.51 -25.54
CA ARG A 68 -7.95 5.89 -24.86
C ARG A 68 -8.74 7.04 -24.22
N SER A 69 -10.04 7.12 -24.50
CA SER A 69 -10.93 8.19 -24.02
C SER A 69 -10.69 8.44 -22.51
N LYS A 70 -10.38 9.65 -22.03
CA LYS A 70 -11.23 10.85 -21.93
C LYS A 70 -12.54 10.70 -21.13
N ASP A 71 -12.63 9.74 -20.19
CA ASP A 71 -13.88 9.52 -19.42
C ASP A 71 -13.82 9.67 -17.88
N ASP A 72 -12.73 10.12 -17.25
CA ASP A 72 -12.70 10.33 -15.79
C ASP A 72 -12.06 11.68 -15.37
N HIS A 73 -12.36 12.77 -16.08
CA HIS A 73 -12.10 14.10 -15.50
C HIS A 73 -13.14 14.38 -14.43
N VAL A 74 -12.80 14.08 -13.18
CA VAL A 74 -13.60 14.43 -12.02
C VAL A 74 -13.57 15.95 -11.85
N THR A 75 -14.74 16.57 -11.95
CA THR A 75 -14.88 18.02 -11.71
C THR A 75 -15.49 18.26 -10.34
N VAL A 76 -15.18 19.41 -9.74
CA VAL A 76 -15.72 19.76 -8.42
C VAL A 76 -17.24 19.91 -8.48
N GLU A 77 -17.82 20.29 -9.62
CA GLU A 77 -19.27 20.30 -9.84
C GLU A 77 -19.88 18.89 -9.75
N SER A 78 -19.21 17.87 -10.30
CA SER A 78 -19.66 16.48 -10.22
C SER A 78 -19.65 15.96 -8.77
N LEU A 79 -18.62 16.32 -8.00
CA LEU A 79 -18.53 16.01 -6.57
C LEU A 79 -19.65 16.71 -5.78
N ASN A 80 -19.86 18.00 -6.03
CA ASN A 80 -20.93 18.78 -5.40
C ASN A 80 -22.33 18.21 -5.68
N ALA A 81 -22.57 17.69 -6.89
CA ALA A 81 -23.84 17.04 -7.22
C ALA A 81 -24.07 15.76 -6.39
N ILE A 82 -23.01 15.01 -6.08
CA ILE A 82 -23.09 13.86 -5.17
C ILE A 82 -23.36 14.32 -3.73
N LEU A 83 -22.66 15.37 -3.27
CA LEU A 83 -22.81 15.90 -1.91
C LEU A 83 -24.24 16.39 -1.64
N ILE A 84 -24.88 17.05 -2.59
CA ILE A 84 -26.29 17.47 -2.48
C ILE A 84 -27.22 16.26 -2.25
N LYS A 85 -26.94 15.12 -2.89
CA LYS A 85 -27.73 13.90 -2.68
C LYS A 85 -27.51 13.32 -1.29
N ILE A 86 -26.27 13.38 -0.79
CA ILE A 86 -25.91 12.97 0.58
C ILE A 86 -26.67 13.83 1.60
N GLU A 87 -26.64 15.16 1.43
CA GLU A 87 -27.35 16.13 2.29
C GLU A 87 -28.87 15.86 2.32
N GLY A 88 -29.47 15.48 1.19
CA GLY A 88 -30.90 15.16 1.09
C GLY A 88 -31.33 13.88 1.80
N HIS A 89 -30.40 12.97 2.09
CA HIS A 89 -30.67 11.66 2.71
C HIS A 89 -29.98 11.49 4.07
N ASN A 90 -29.86 12.58 4.82
CA ASN A 90 -29.39 12.56 6.21
C ASN A 90 -30.31 11.76 7.15
N PHE A 91 -29.87 11.53 8.40
CA PHE A 91 -30.61 10.70 9.37
C PHE A 91 -32.06 11.17 9.57
N THR A 92 -32.24 12.48 9.76
CA THR A 92 -33.54 13.10 10.02
C THR A 92 -34.48 12.94 8.83
N SER A 93 -33.97 13.13 7.62
CA SER A 93 -34.72 12.95 6.38
C SER A 93 -35.17 11.50 6.20
N CYS A 94 -34.27 10.54 6.45
CA CYS A 94 -34.59 9.12 6.35
C CYS A 94 -35.67 8.70 7.37
N LYS A 95 -35.55 9.12 8.64
CA LYS A 95 -36.58 8.83 9.65
C LYS A 95 -37.92 9.49 9.31
N LYS A 96 -37.93 10.76 8.88
CA LYS A 96 -39.16 11.49 8.53
C LYS A 96 -39.92 10.84 7.36
N ASN A 97 -39.19 10.30 6.39
CA ASN A 97 -39.76 9.71 5.17
C ASN A 97 -39.85 8.17 5.24
N GLU A 98 -39.62 7.57 6.42
CA GLU A 98 -39.65 6.10 6.64
C GLU A 98 -38.76 5.33 5.65
N LEU A 99 -37.61 5.90 5.28
CA LEU A 99 -36.67 5.28 4.36
C LEU A 99 -35.76 4.28 5.10
N SER A 100 -35.50 3.14 4.45
CA SER A 100 -34.52 2.17 4.93
C SER A 100 -33.13 2.80 5.00
N PHE A 101 -32.48 2.74 6.16
CA PHE A 101 -31.11 3.25 6.30
C PHE A 101 -30.13 2.48 5.42
N ASP A 102 -30.28 1.16 5.27
CA ASP A 102 -29.40 0.36 4.41
C ASP A 102 -29.45 0.79 2.93
N ASN A 103 -30.60 1.24 2.43
CA ASN A 103 -30.68 1.68 1.03
C ASN A 103 -30.49 3.19 0.83
N ALA A 104 -30.99 4.01 1.76
CA ALA A 104 -31.14 5.44 1.54
C ALA A 104 -30.18 6.33 2.33
N TYR A 105 -29.72 5.93 3.52
CA TYR A 105 -28.94 6.80 4.40
C TYR A 105 -27.68 7.35 3.72
N LEU A 106 -27.49 8.66 3.74
CA LEU A 106 -26.40 9.36 3.02
C LEU A 106 -26.33 9.01 1.53
N GLY A 107 -27.49 8.70 0.92
CA GLY A 107 -27.64 8.35 -0.49
C GLY A 107 -27.30 6.89 -0.83
N GLY A 108 -27.05 6.05 0.17
CA GLY A 108 -26.79 4.62 -0.02
C GLY A 108 -25.32 4.29 -0.28
N LYS A 109 -24.97 3.00 -0.10
CA LYS A 109 -23.58 2.50 -0.21
C LYS A 109 -22.93 2.82 -1.56
N ALA A 110 -23.63 2.58 -2.66
CA ALA A 110 -23.08 2.80 -4.01
C ALA A 110 -22.72 4.27 -4.29
N LEU A 111 -23.47 5.23 -3.72
CA LEU A 111 -23.16 6.65 -3.88
C LEU A 111 -21.88 7.04 -3.14
N ILE A 112 -21.71 6.53 -1.92
CA ILE A 112 -20.50 6.75 -1.10
C ILE A 112 -19.28 6.11 -1.77
N GLU A 113 -19.40 4.88 -2.26
CA GLU A 113 -18.33 4.21 -3.01
C GLU A 113 -17.97 4.97 -4.29
N SER A 114 -18.97 5.49 -5.01
CA SER A 114 -18.74 6.34 -6.18
C SER A 114 -18.01 7.62 -5.81
N LEU A 115 -18.37 8.28 -4.69
CA LEU A 115 -17.69 9.49 -4.22
C LEU A 115 -16.24 9.19 -3.86
N LEU A 116 -16.00 8.11 -3.11
CA LEU A 116 -14.64 7.67 -2.75
C LEU A 116 -13.80 7.38 -3.99
N LYS A 117 -14.36 6.69 -5.00
CA LYS A 117 -13.67 6.42 -6.26
C LYS A 117 -13.31 7.73 -6.99
N SER A 118 -14.25 8.67 -7.11
CA SER A 118 -14.02 9.96 -7.76
C SER A 118 -12.95 10.77 -7.03
N VAL A 119 -12.99 10.82 -5.69
CA VAL A 119 -11.97 11.51 -4.89
C VAL A 119 -10.60 10.84 -5.03
N ARG A 120 -10.52 9.51 -4.95
CA ARG A 120 -9.25 8.78 -5.15
C ARG A 120 -8.68 8.98 -6.56
N SER A 121 -9.51 9.11 -7.59
CA SER A 121 -9.02 9.39 -8.95
C SER A 121 -8.35 10.75 -9.11
N LEU A 122 -8.57 11.70 -8.17
CA LEU A 122 -7.81 12.96 -8.15
C LEU A 122 -6.33 12.75 -7.83
N LYS A 123 -5.94 11.59 -7.27
CA LYS A 123 -4.54 11.23 -7.00
C LYS A 123 -3.81 10.67 -8.22
N THR A 124 -4.51 10.30 -9.29
CA THR A 124 -3.88 9.87 -10.54
C THR A 124 -3.09 11.00 -11.17
N GLU A 125 -1.95 10.70 -11.79
CA GLU A 125 -1.03 11.69 -12.37
C GLU A 125 -1.70 12.87 -13.08
N ASP A 126 -2.56 12.61 -14.08
CA ASP A 126 -3.21 13.66 -14.89
C ASP A 126 -4.16 14.55 -14.07
N ASN A 127 -4.98 13.94 -13.21
CA ASN A 127 -5.93 14.68 -12.39
C ASN A 127 -5.21 15.45 -11.27
N PHE A 128 -4.21 14.83 -10.64
CA PHE A 128 -3.41 15.47 -9.60
C PHE A 128 -2.68 16.69 -10.14
N HIS A 129 -2.07 16.59 -11.33
CA HIS A 129 -1.44 17.73 -11.99
C HIS A 129 -2.42 18.91 -12.17
N ASN A 130 -3.65 18.65 -12.62
CA ASN A 130 -4.65 19.69 -12.81
C ASN A 130 -5.05 20.37 -11.49
N VAL A 131 -5.17 19.61 -10.40
CA VAL A 131 -5.43 20.17 -9.06
C VAL A 131 -4.21 20.96 -8.56
N PHE A 132 -3.00 20.43 -8.77
CA PHE A 132 -1.74 21.04 -8.34
C PHE A 132 -1.54 22.44 -8.93
N ILE A 133 -1.78 22.64 -10.23
CA ILE A 133 -1.56 23.93 -10.89
C ILE A 133 -2.73 24.93 -10.74
N CYS A 134 -3.90 24.49 -10.28
CA CYS A 134 -5.12 25.30 -10.29
C CYS A 134 -5.58 25.66 -8.87
N GLN A 135 -5.16 26.84 -8.39
CA GLN A 135 -5.58 27.36 -7.08
C GLN A 135 -7.11 27.44 -6.91
N LYS A 136 -7.84 27.74 -7.99
CA LYS A 136 -9.31 27.77 -7.96
C LYS A 136 -9.87 26.40 -7.59
N THR A 137 -9.40 25.33 -8.24
CA THR A 137 -9.83 23.96 -7.95
C THR A 137 -9.47 23.57 -6.51
N GLN A 138 -8.28 23.93 -6.03
CA GLN A 138 -7.89 23.66 -4.64
C GLN A 138 -8.83 24.34 -3.64
N ASN A 139 -9.22 25.59 -3.88
CA ASN A 139 -10.16 26.32 -3.02
C ASN A 139 -11.56 25.68 -3.05
N GLU A 140 -12.04 25.27 -4.22
CA GLU A 140 -13.34 24.59 -4.37
C GLU A 140 -13.35 23.22 -3.67
N LEU A 141 -12.25 22.47 -3.72
CA LEU A 141 -12.10 21.21 -2.97
C LEU A 141 -12.03 21.44 -1.45
N ALA A 142 -11.40 22.53 -1.01
CA ALA A 142 -11.39 22.91 0.41
C ALA A 142 -12.80 23.25 0.90
N GLU A 143 -13.58 24.03 0.15
CA GLU A 143 -14.98 24.33 0.48
C GLU A 143 -15.86 23.06 0.51
N PHE A 144 -15.66 22.16 -0.45
CA PHE A 144 -16.32 20.85 -0.46
C PHE A 144 -16.00 20.05 0.81
N SER A 145 -14.73 20.02 1.22
CA SER A 145 -14.27 19.31 2.42
C SER A 145 -14.89 19.87 3.71
N GLU A 146 -15.03 21.19 3.83
CA GLU A 146 -15.67 21.83 4.99
C GLU A 146 -17.16 21.50 5.07
N ARG A 147 -17.87 21.52 3.93
CA ARG A 147 -19.27 21.07 3.89
C ARG A 147 -19.41 19.60 4.30
N LEU A 148 -18.51 18.75 3.83
CA LEU A 148 -18.50 17.33 4.19
C LEU A 148 -18.22 17.13 5.70
N ALA A 149 -17.34 17.94 6.29
CA ALA A 149 -17.06 17.94 7.73
C ALA A 149 -18.32 18.23 8.54
N ALA A 150 -19.08 19.26 8.17
CA ALA A 150 -20.32 19.64 8.85
C ALA A 150 -21.38 18.52 8.82
N ILE A 151 -21.46 17.77 7.72
CA ILE A 151 -22.33 16.59 7.61
C ILE A 151 -21.86 15.50 8.57
N ILE A 152 -20.57 15.16 8.54
CA ILE A 152 -19.97 14.13 9.41
C ILE A 152 -20.25 14.44 10.88
N ASP A 153 -20.02 15.67 11.31
CA ASP A 153 -20.21 16.09 12.71
C ASP A 153 -21.67 15.99 13.15
N THR A 154 -22.59 16.45 12.29
CA THR A 154 -24.04 16.39 12.55
C THR A 154 -24.51 14.94 12.68
N GLU A 155 -24.10 14.10 11.74
CA GLU A 155 -24.51 12.70 11.68
C GLU A 155 -23.87 11.84 12.77
N ALA A 156 -22.60 12.09 13.12
CA ALA A 156 -21.93 11.42 14.23
C ALA A 156 -22.61 11.75 15.57
N LYS A 157 -23.00 13.00 15.78
CA LYS A 157 -23.75 13.40 16.98
C LYS A 157 -25.11 12.72 17.04
N LEU A 158 -25.86 12.71 15.94
CA LEU A 158 -27.16 12.03 15.88
C LEU A 158 -27.03 10.52 16.12
N LEU A 159 -26.01 9.88 15.57
CA LEU A 159 -25.72 8.48 15.85
C LEU A 159 -25.47 8.27 17.35
N SER A 160 -24.65 9.12 17.98
CA SER A 160 -24.40 9.07 19.42
C SER A 160 -25.68 9.18 20.24
N ASP A 161 -26.53 10.14 19.91
CA ASP A 161 -27.77 10.43 20.65
C ASP A 161 -28.84 9.35 20.46
N GLN A 162 -28.84 8.62 19.33
CA GLN A 162 -29.91 7.70 18.95
C GLN A 162 -29.52 6.21 18.98
N MET A 163 -28.23 5.86 19.05
CA MET A 163 -27.78 4.47 18.87
C MET A 163 -28.42 3.46 19.83
N GLY A 164 -28.78 3.89 21.04
CA GLY A 164 -29.45 3.07 22.04
C GLY A 164 -30.85 2.64 21.64
N HIS A 165 -31.49 3.35 20.71
CA HIS A 165 -32.87 3.11 20.24
C HIS A 165 -32.95 2.52 18.82
N LEU A 166 -31.80 2.35 18.16
CA LEU A 166 -31.71 1.81 16.81
C LEU A 166 -31.39 0.32 16.84
N GLU A 167 -31.77 -0.42 15.80
CA GLU A 167 -31.37 -1.83 15.67
C GLU A 167 -29.85 -1.94 15.42
N ILE A 168 -29.28 -3.12 15.69
CA ILE A 168 -27.84 -3.37 15.56
C ILE A 168 -27.36 -3.07 14.13
N ASP A 169 -28.06 -3.59 13.12
CA ASP A 169 -27.68 -3.41 11.72
C ASP A 169 -27.81 -1.96 11.24
N GLU A 170 -28.74 -1.19 11.82
CA GLU A 170 -28.90 0.24 11.52
C GLU A 170 -27.69 1.03 12.03
N VAL A 171 -27.30 0.84 13.29
CA VAL A 171 -26.13 1.52 13.90
C VAL A 171 -24.85 1.20 13.14
N ASP A 172 -24.66 -0.08 12.78
CA ASP A 172 -23.49 -0.51 11.98
C ASP A 172 -23.46 0.16 10.61
N THR A 173 -24.62 0.30 9.96
CA THR A 173 -24.74 0.99 8.67
C THR A 173 -24.42 2.47 8.78
N LEU A 174 -24.98 3.15 9.78
CA LEU A 174 -24.75 4.57 10.02
C LEU A 174 -23.28 4.84 10.33
N SER A 175 -22.71 4.09 11.29
CA SER A 175 -21.31 4.24 11.70
C SER A 175 -20.36 4.04 10.52
N ARG A 176 -20.57 3.00 9.72
CA ARG A 176 -19.71 2.70 8.57
C ARG A 176 -19.72 3.81 7.53
N ARG A 177 -20.90 4.33 7.16
CA ARG A 177 -20.99 5.41 6.17
C ARG A 177 -20.39 6.72 6.67
N ILE A 178 -20.54 7.02 7.95
CA ILE A 178 -19.87 8.18 8.56
C ILE A 178 -18.34 8.01 8.50
N ASP A 179 -17.82 6.82 8.79
CA ASP A 179 -16.39 6.53 8.66
C ASP A 179 -15.90 6.60 7.20
N ASP A 180 -16.68 6.10 6.24
CA ASP A 180 -16.37 6.24 4.81
C ASP A 180 -16.30 7.73 4.40
N LEU A 181 -17.22 8.57 4.87
CA LEU A 181 -17.16 10.03 4.65
C LEU A 181 -15.93 10.67 5.30
N ARG A 182 -15.51 10.20 6.49
CA ARG A 182 -14.26 10.66 7.13
C ARG A 182 -13.03 10.30 6.31
N ASP A 183 -12.99 9.10 5.72
CA ASP A 183 -11.90 8.68 4.83
C ASP A 183 -11.88 9.48 3.53
N ILE A 184 -13.05 9.78 2.96
CA ILE A 184 -13.18 10.65 1.77
C ILE A 184 -12.64 12.05 2.08
N ARG A 185 -13.05 12.64 3.21
CA ARG A 185 -12.57 13.94 3.65
C ARG A 185 -11.06 13.93 3.86
N TRP A 186 -10.54 12.90 4.53
CA TRP A 186 -9.10 12.73 4.76
C TRP A 186 -8.29 12.65 3.46
N CYS A 187 -8.79 11.91 2.46
CA CYS A 187 -8.16 11.86 1.15
C CYS A 187 -8.06 13.26 0.52
N LEU A 188 -9.11 14.08 0.63
CA LEU A 188 -9.08 15.46 0.13
C LEU A 188 -8.10 16.34 0.90
N THR A 189 -8.17 16.35 2.23
CA THR A 189 -7.39 17.27 3.05
C THR A 189 -5.92 16.88 3.15
N ASN A 190 -5.65 15.63 3.52
CA ASN A 190 -4.32 15.17 3.90
C ASN A 190 -3.58 14.53 2.71
N GLU A 191 -4.25 13.66 1.94
CA GLU A 191 -3.59 12.95 0.84
C GLU A 191 -3.48 13.78 -0.45
N ILE A 192 -4.32 14.81 -0.62
CA ILE A 192 -4.28 15.70 -1.80
C ILE A 192 -3.76 17.09 -1.42
N ILE A 193 -4.50 17.86 -0.61
CA ILE A 193 -4.19 19.28 -0.38
C ILE A 193 -2.89 19.48 0.43
N GLU A 194 -2.68 18.73 1.51
CA GLU A 194 -1.42 18.81 2.26
C GLU A 194 -0.23 18.29 1.46
N ASN A 195 -0.42 17.25 0.65
CA ASN A 195 0.62 16.74 -0.23
C ASN A 195 1.01 17.73 -1.32
N ILE A 196 0.08 18.51 -1.87
CA ILE A 196 0.42 19.64 -2.76
C ILE A 196 1.42 20.56 -2.07
N LYS A 197 1.15 20.98 -0.82
CA LYS A 197 2.07 21.84 -0.05
C LYS A 197 3.43 21.17 0.20
N LYS A 198 3.43 19.89 0.57
CA LYS A 198 4.68 19.13 0.78
C LYS A 198 5.51 19.05 -0.51
N ILE A 199 4.86 18.84 -1.65
CA ILE A 199 5.49 18.77 -2.98
C ILE A 199 6.00 20.15 -3.42
N GLU A 200 5.22 21.23 -3.20
CA GLU A 200 5.64 22.61 -3.44
C GLU A 200 6.89 23.00 -2.63
N ASN A 201 7.08 22.39 -1.46
CA ASN A 201 8.29 22.60 -0.65
C ASN A 201 9.50 21.82 -1.14
N LEU A 202 9.33 20.77 -1.96
CA LEU A 202 10.43 19.94 -2.46
C LEU A 202 11.17 20.59 -3.65
N PHE A 203 10.54 21.52 -4.38
CA PHE A 203 11.14 22.18 -5.54
C PHE A 203 10.53 23.57 -5.83
N ASP A 204 11.23 24.40 -6.61
CA ASP A 204 10.77 25.76 -6.93
C ASP A 204 9.64 25.76 -7.99
N THR A 205 8.40 25.68 -7.53
CA THR A 205 7.19 25.65 -8.37
C THR A 205 6.93 26.93 -9.14
N LYS A 206 7.54 28.06 -8.75
CA LYS A 206 7.41 29.32 -9.50
C LYS A 206 8.20 29.30 -10.80
N LYS A 207 9.20 28.43 -10.90
CA LYS A 207 10.05 28.28 -12.08
C LYS A 207 9.70 27.05 -12.90
N GLN A 208 9.04 26.06 -12.30
CA GLN A 208 8.77 24.78 -12.96
C GLN A 208 7.33 24.32 -12.73
N THR A 209 6.56 24.25 -13.82
CA THR A 209 5.19 23.70 -13.85
C THR A 209 5.08 22.53 -14.81
N ASP A 210 6.22 21.98 -15.25
CA ASP A 210 6.24 20.84 -16.15
C ASP A 210 5.58 19.61 -15.47
N PRO A 211 4.60 18.96 -16.13
CA PRO A 211 3.90 17.81 -15.56
C PRO A 211 4.81 16.67 -15.15
N PHE A 212 5.91 16.47 -15.88
CA PHE A 212 6.83 15.38 -15.63
C PHE A 212 7.69 15.66 -14.37
N CYS A 213 8.12 16.91 -14.15
CA CYS A 213 8.74 17.32 -12.90
C CYS A 213 7.81 17.11 -11.69
N ILE A 214 6.55 17.55 -11.81
CA ILE A 214 5.53 17.39 -10.75
C ILE A 214 5.31 15.90 -10.44
N LYS A 215 5.25 15.05 -11.46
CA LYS A 215 5.14 13.60 -11.31
C LYS A 215 6.29 13.01 -10.47
N ILE A 216 7.54 13.35 -10.78
CA ILE A 216 8.69 12.84 -10.02
C ILE A 216 8.60 13.28 -8.55
N PHE A 217 8.34 14.56 -8.27
CA PHE A 217 8.26 15.04 -6.89
C PHE A 217 7.02 14.52 -6.14
N LYS A 218 5.91 14.22 -6.84
CA LYS A 218 4.79 13.47 -6.26
C LYS A 218 5.25 12.09 -5.80
N GLN A 219 5.96 11.34 -6.65
CA GLN A 219 6.47 10.00 -6.33
C GLN A 219 7.48 10.04 -5.16
N ILE A 220 8.39 11.02 -5.16
CA ILE A 220 9.33 11.24 -4.05
C ILE A 220 8.56 11.58 -2.76
N ASN A 221 7.54 12.43 -2.81
CA ASN A 221 6.75 12.76 -1.63
C ASN A 221 5.96 11.55 -1.10
N ALA A 222 5.36 10.74 -1.98
CA ALA A 222 4.67 9.51 -1.61
C ALA A 222 5.62 8.52 -0.92
N LEU A 223 6.85 8.38 -1.43
CA LEU A 223 7.90 7.59 -0.80
C LEU A 223 8.24 8.12 0.61
N LEU A 224 8.42 9.43 0.76
CA LEU A 224 8.76 10.04 2.05
C LEU A 224 7.64 9.88 3.08
N ASN A 225 6.38 10.05 2.66
CA ASN A 225 5.22 9.76 3.51
C ASN A 225 5.16 8.26 3.87
N SER A 226 5.43 7.35 2.92
CA SER A 226 5.54 5.92 3.19
C SER A 226 6.60 5.62 4.25
N ILE A 227 7.75 6.28 4.21
CA ILE A 227 8.80 6.12 5.21
C ILE A 227 8.30 6.60 6.58
N ASP A 228 7.69 7.78 6.67
CA ASP A 228 7.12 8.31 7.92
C ASP A 228 6.09 7.35 8.55
N HIS A 229 5.25 6.71 7.72
CA HIS A 229 4.27 5.72 8.18
C HIS A 229 4.90 4.40 8.67
N LEU A 230 6.03 4.00 8.08
CA LEU A 230 6.74 2.76 8.43
C LEU A 230 7.72 2.94 9.59
N GLU A 231 8.19 4.16 9.83
CA GLU A 231 8.98 4.53 11.01
C GLU A 231 8.10 4.58 12.25
N VAL A 232 7.80 3.42 12.83
CA VAL A 232 6.99 3.32 14.05
C VAL A 232 7.80 3.40 15.35
N ARG A 233 9.12 3.20 15.28
CA ARG A 233 9.98 2.97 16.47
C ARG A 233 11.25 3.80 16.57
N GLY A 234 11.45 4.81 15.74
CA GLY A 234 12.76 5.49 15.61
C GLY A 234 13.75 4.52 14.98
N ARG A 235 13.92 4.62 13.65
CA ARG A 235 14.83 3.74 12.92
C ARG A 235 16.22 4.35 12.94
N ASP A 236 17.24 3.49 13.07
CA ASP A 236 18.62 3.94 13.24
C ASP A 236 19.22 4.55 11.96
N SER A 237 18.63 4.24 10.81
CA SER A 237 19.06 4.77 9.54
C SER A 237 17.97 4.67 8.49
N ALA A 238 18.03 5.55 7.50
CA ALA A 238 17.12 5.57 6.38
C ALA A 238 17.85 6.00 5.11
N GLY A 239 17.54 5.37 3.99
CA GLY A 239 18.14 5.72 2.71
C GLY A 239 17.18 5.58 1.54
N ILE A 240 17.43 6.42 0.53
CA ILE A 240 16.67 6.50 -0.72
C ILE A 240 17.66 6.48 -1.87
N SER A 241 17.36 5.70 -2.90
CA SER A 241 18.00 5.79 -4.20
C SER A 241 16.99 6.15 -5.27
N LEU A 242 17.26 7.24 -5.99
CA LEU A 242 16.53 7.71 -7.15
C LEU A 242 17.35 7.37 -8.40
N MET A 243 16.86 6.43 -9.22
CA MET A 243 17.55 5.98 -10.43
C MET A 243 16.83 6.46 -11.67
N PHE A 244 17.53 7.26 -12.48
CA PHE A 244 17.03 7.89 -13.69
C PHE A 244 17.77 7.34 -14.91
N MET A 245 17.04 6.90 -15.92
CA MET A 245 17.62 6.58 -17.22
C MET A 245 17.22 7.64 -18.24
N ILE A 246 18.22 8.27 -18.85
CA ILE A 246 18.05 9.32 -19.85
C ILE A 246 18.79 8.98 -21.13
N ASP A 247 18.31 9.53 -22.24
CA ASP A 247 18.96 9.38 -23.53
C ASP A 247 20.31 10.11 -23.56
N GLY A 248 21.28 9.62 -24.34
CA GLY A 248 22.61 10.20 -24.42
C GLY A 248 22.60 11.68 -24.83
N ALA A 249 21.70 12.06 -25.75
CA ALA A 249 21.53 13.46 -26.15
C ALA A 249 20.97 14.33 -25.00
N GLU A 250 20.02 13.80 -24.23
CA GLU A 250 19.50 14.48 -23.03
C GLU A 250 20.60 14.64 -21.97
N TYR A 251 21.41 13.59 -21.76
CA TYR A 251 22.54 13.64 -20.84
C TYR A 251 23.60 14.67 -21.24
N GLU A 252 23.88 14.82 -22.54
CA GLU A 252 24.80 15.86 -23.03
C GLU A 252 24.27 17.26 -22.70
N ARG A 253 22.97 17.50 -22.89
CA ARG A 253 22.33 18.77 -22.50
C ARG A 253 22.36 18.98 -20.98
N PHE A 254 22.04 17.95 -20.21
CA PHE A 254 22.15 17.99 -18.75
C PHE A 254 23.57 18.36 -18.30
N ASN A 255 24.59 17.70 -18.86
CA ASN A 255 25.98 17.97 -18.54
C ASN A 255 26.41 19.41 -18.92
N GLN A 256 25.90 19.93 -20.04
CA GLN A 256 26.10 21.33 -20.40
C GLN A 256 25.45 22.28 -19.38
N THR A 257 24.19 22.04 -19.01
CA THR A 257 23.48 22.87 -18.02
C THR A 257 24.14 22.81 -16.64
N ILE A 258 24.64 21.66 -16.21
CA ILE A 258 25.41 21.50 -14.97
C ILE A 258 26.68 22.37 -14.98
N LYS A 259 27.38 22.46 -16.13
CA LYS A 259 28.54 23.35 -16.29
C LYS A 259 28.14 24.84 -16.26
N GLU A 260 27.08 25.20 -16.97
CA GLU A 260 26.56 26.59 -17.00
C GLU A 260 26.11 27.07 -15.61
N LYS A 261 25.57 26.17 -14.78
CA LYS A 261 25.19 26.44 -13.39
C LYS A 261 26.35 26.35 -12.39
N ASN A 262 27.58 26.10 -12.84
CA ASN A 262 28.76 25.87 -11.98
C ASN A 262 28.62 24.70 -10.99
N LEU A 263 27.86 23.66 -11.35
CA LEU A 263 27.63 22.46 -10.53
C LEU A 263 28.54 21.27 -10.92
N PHE A 264 29.37 21.43 -11.94
CA PHE A 264 30.14 20.32 -12.53
C PHE A 264 31.19 19.71 -11.58
N GLU A 265 31.91 20.53 -10.81
CA GLU A 265 32.88 20.00 -9.84
C GLU A 265 32.18 19.23 -8.72
N GLN A 266 31.05 19.75 -8.21
CA GLN A 266 30.23 19.05 -7.22
C GLN A 266 29.69 17.72 -7.76
N PHE A 267 29.23 17.70 -9.03
CA PHE A 267 28.79 16.47 -9.68
C PHE A 267 29.91 15.44 -9.74
N LYS A 268 31.12 15.86 -10.10
CA LYS A 268 32.30 14.98 -10.22
C LYS A 268 32.74 14.44 -8.87
N GLU A 269 32.85 15.29 -7.85
CA GLU A 269 33.22 14.91 -6.48
C GLU A 269 32.25 13.85 -5.94
N ARG A 270 30.95 14.10 -6.08
CA ARG A 270 29.90 13.16 -5.69
C ARG A 270 29.84 11.89 -6.54
N SER A 271 30.63 11.76 -7.60
CA SER A 271 30.66 10.56 -8.46
C SER A 271 31.91 9.69 -8.27
N THR A 272 32.78 10.06 -7.32
CA THR A 272 34.07 9.39 -7.11
C THR A 272 34.17 8.60 -5.81
N GLU A 273 33.08 8.50 -5.05
CA GLU A 273 33.09 7.77 -3.77
C GLU A 273 33.24 6.26 -3.98
N ASP A 274 34.12 5.66 -3.17
CA ASP A 274 34.40 4.20 -3.19
C ASP A 274 33.28 3.39 -2.54
N VAL A 275 32.50 4.03 -1.65
CA VAL A 275 31.39 3.43 -0.90
C VAL A 275 30.13 4.26 -1.13
N LEU A 276 28.96 3.60 -1.25
CA LEU A 276 27.68 4.29 -1.43
C LEU A 276 27.26 5.03 -0.15
N VAL A 277 27.42 6.34 -0.16
CA VAL A 277 27.17 7.24 0.98
C VAL A 277 26.10 8.28 0.64
N ASN A 278 25.75 9.14 1.59
CA ASN A 278 24.77 10.20 1.41
C ASN A 278 25.24 11.19 0.34
N ARG A 279 24.31 11.58 -0.54
CA ARG A 279 24.51 12.41 -1.72
C ARG A 279 25.40 11.78 -2.81
N ASP A 280 25.78 10.51 -2.72
CA ASP A 280 26.55 9.86 -3.80
C ASP A 280 25.75 9.85 -5.13
N ILE A 281 26.47 10.00 -6.24
CA ILE A 281 25.95 9.97 -7.61
C ILE A 281 26.68 8.87 -8.36
N SER A 282 26.00 7.76 -8.58
CA SER A 282 26.50 6.70 -9.47
C SER A 282 26.01 6.96 -10.88
N PHE A 283 26.86 6.77 -11.90
CA PHE A 283 26.43 6.83 -13.29
C PHE A 283 26.99 5.68 -14.12
N HIS A 284 26.20 5.22 -15.08
CA HIS A 284 26.58 4.13 -15.97
C HIS A 284 26.06 4.40 -17.38
N LYS A 285 26.92 4.22 -18.38
CA LYS A 285 26.59 4.41 -19.79
C LYS A 285 26.37 3.06 -20.45
N THR A 286 25.24 2.92 -21.13
CA THR A 286 24.89 1.72 -21.88
C THR A 286 24.42 2.10 -23.28
N THR A 287 24.13 1.08 -24.08
CA THR A 287 23.51 1.23 -25.38
C THR A 287 22.26 0.35 -25.39
N ASP A 288 21.14 0.88 -25.85
CA ASP A 288 19.92 0.10 -25.99
C ASP A 288 20.01 -0.90 -27.17
N PRO A 289 19.05 -1.84 -27.31
CA PRO A 289 19.06 -2.80 -28.42
C PRO A 289 19.04 -2.17 -29.82
N SER A 290 18.63 -0.90 -29.94
CA SER A 290 18.60 -0.16 -31.21
C SER A 290 19.92 0.58 -31.51
N GLY A 291 20.90 0.55 -30.61
CA GLY A 291 22.17 1.24 -30.75
C GLY A 291 22.17 2.66 -30.18
N GLN A 292 21.11 3.09 -29.49
CA GLN A 292 21.03 4.42 -28.90
C GLN A 292 21.75 4.47 -27.55
N ASN A 293 22.58 5.50 -27.35
CA ASN A 293 23.26 5.72 -26.08
C ASN A 293 22.25 6.03 -24.98
N LEU A 294 22.37 5.34 -23.85
CA LEU A 294 21.61 5.58 -22.63
C LEU A 294 22.57 5.87 -21.47
N VAL A 295 22.15 6.75 -20.58
CA VAL A 295 22.90 7.07 -19.37
C VAL A 295 21.97 6.89 -18.18
N THR A 296 22.40 6.05 -17.25
CA THR A 296 21.75 5.90 -15.94
C THR A 296 22.46 6.77 -14.92
N LEU A 297 21.70 7.53 -14.14
CA LEU A 297 22.16 8.31 -13.00
C LEU A 297 21.39 7.85 -11.77
N ALA A 298 22.09 7.45 -10.71
CA ALA A 298 21.48 7.09 -9.44
C ALA A 298 21.97 8.06 -8.37
N LEU A 299 21.03 8.85 -7.83
CA LEU A 299 21.28 9.78 -6.72
C LEU A 299 20.82 9.12 -5.43
N THR A 300 21.70 9.09 -4.43
CA THR A 300 21.45 8.39 -3.17
C THR A 300 21.46 9.35 -2.00
N TYR A 301 20.49 9.25 -1.10
CA TYR A 301 20.41 10.04 0.13
C TYR A 301 20.34 9.08 1.30
N LYS A 302 21.15 9.31 2.33
CA LYS A 302 21.27 8.43 3.49
C LYS A 302 21.41 9.23 4.77
N ILE A 303 20.89 8.69 5.85
CA ILE A 303 21.13 9.14 7.21
C ILE A 303 21.32 7.92 8.09
N ALA A 304 22.28 7.99 9.01
CA ALA A 304 22.43 7.05 10.10
C ALA A 304 22.60 7.83 11.41
N ALA A 305 21.78 7.51 12.40
CA ALA A 305 21.78 8.08 13.73
C ALA A 305 21.43 6.98 14.74
N GLU A 306 22.37 6.65 15.63
CA GLU A 306 22.16 5.65 16.70
C GLU A 306 20.98 6.01 17.62
N ILE A 307 20.73 7.31 17.77
CA ILE A 307 19.62 7.86 18.56
C ILE A 307 18.94 8.91 17.70
N GLY A 308 17.67 8.69 17.39
CA GLY A 308 16.84 9.63 16.63
C GLY A 308 15.41 9.66 17.16
N SER A 309 14.67 10.71 16.79
CA SER A 309 13.24 10.85 17.04
C SER A 309 12.44 10.50 15.79
N LEU A 310 11.18 10.12 16.00
CA LEU A 310 10.25 9.83 14.91
C LEU A 310 10.08 11.04 13.98
N GLY A 311 10.41 10.84 12.70
CA GLY A 311 10.38 11.86 11.64
C GLY A 311 11.71 12.57 11.40
N ASP A 312 12.75 12.37 12.24
CA ASP A 312 14.05 13.01 12.04
C ASP A 312 14.70 12.58 10.71
N ASN A 313 14.60 11.29 10.39
CA ASN A 313 15.12 10.73 9.15
C ASN A 313 14.46 11.35 7.92
N VAL A 314 13.12 11.37 7.86
CA VAL A 314 12.39 11.94 6.73
C VAL A 314 12.61 13.45 6.63
N ASN A 315 12.67 14.17 7.76
CA ASN A 315 13.01 15.60 7.77
C ASN A 315 14.41 15.85 7.19
N PHE A 316 15.40 15.03 7.57
CA PHE A 316 16.74 15.10 7.00
C PHE A 316 16.73 14.82 5.49
N LEU A 317 16.09 13.73 5.06
CA LEU A 317 16.02 13.33 3.65
C LEU A 317 15.33 14.41 2.80
N ARG A 318 14.21 14.98 3.28
CA ARG A 318 13.55 16.14 2.65
C ARG A 318 14.52 17.30 2.48
N LYS A 319 15.26 17.66 3.52
CA LYS A 319 16.25 18.74 3.46
C LYS A 319 17.35 18.47 2.44
N GLN A 320 17.88 17.24 2.39
CA GLN A 320 18.90 16.87 1.39
C GLN A 320 18.37 17.02 -0.04
N ILE A 321 17.15 16.55 -0.32
CA ILE A 321 16.49 16.63 -1.63
C ILE A 321 16.24 18.08 -2.06
N ILE A 322 15.75 18.91 -1.13
CA ILE A 322 15.51 20.35 -1.37
C ILE A 322 16.81 21.07 -1.73
N GLN A 323 17.91 20.71 -1.07
CA GLN A 323 19.22 21.36 -1.22
C GLN A 323 20.09 20.76 -2.33
N ASP A 324 19.57 19.85 -3.14
CA ASP A 324 20.31 19.18 -4.20
C ASP A 324 20.05 19.79 -5.58
N ASP A 325 20.76 20.88 -5.90
CA ASP A 325 20.65 21.57 -7.19
C ASP A 325 20.91 20.68 -8.42
N ILE A 326 21.66 19.57 -8.24
CA ILE A 326 21.90 18.58 -9.30
C ILE A 326 20.63 17.79 -9.56
N LEU A 327 19.97 17.27 -8.51
CA LEU A 327 18.65 16.62 -8.65
C LEU A 327 17.63 17.59 -9.25
N GLN A 328 17.53 18.80 -8.69
CA GLN A 328 16.60 19.84 -9.15
C GLN A 328 16.81 20.19 -10.63
N THR A 329 18.04 20.07 -11.13
CA THR A 329 18.34 20.26 -12.56
C THR A 329 18.04 19.00 -13.37
N LEU A 330 18.41 17.83 -12.88
CA LEU A 330 18.26 16.54 -13.57
C LEU A 330 16.80 16.24 -13.91
N VAL A 331 15.88 16.44 -12.97
CA VAL A 331 14.44 16.14 -13.15
C VAL A 331 13.74 16.99 -14.22
N THR A 332 14.39 18.07 -14.69
CA THR A 332 13.85 18.93 -15.76
C THR A 332 14.12 18.40 -17.17
N PHE A 333 14.91 17.33 -17.29
CA PHE A 333 15.20 16.69 -18.57
C PHE A 333 14.20 15.55 -18.83
N SER A 334 14.18 15.03 -20.06
CA SER A 334 13.34 13.87 -20.36
C SER A 334 14.02 12.59 -19.87
N HIS A 335 13.24 11.72 -19.22
CA HIS A 335 13.70 10.41 -18.77
C HIS A 335 12.89 9.31 -19.41
N LYS A 336 13.58 8.22 -19.75
CA LYS A 336 12.96 7.01 -20.28
C LYS A 336 12.38 6.17 -19.14
N TYR A 337 13.12 6.04 -18.04
CA TYR A 337 12.71 5.30 -16.85
C TYR A 337 13.11 6.04 -15.57
N HIS A 338 12.33 5.85 -14.52
CA HIS A 338 12.60 6.36 -13.18
C HIS A 338 12.19 5.33 -12.13
N THR A 339 13.15 4.71 -11.45
CA THR A 339 12.86 3.78 -10.33
C THR A 339 13.35 4.37 -9.02
N VAL A 340 12.61 4.05 -7.95
CA VAL A 340 12.90 4.50 -6.60
C VAL A 340 12.97 3.29 -5.71
N SER A 341 14.02 3.21 -4.89
CA SER A 341 14.14 2.21 -3.83
C SER A 341 14.50 2.93 -2.54
N ALA A 342 13.84 2.57 -1.44
CA ALA A 342 14.12 3.13 -0.14
C ALA A 342 14.05 2.06 0.94
N HIS A 343 14.67 2.36 2.08
CA HIS A 343 14.69 1.47 3.23
C HIS A 343 14.87 2.26 4.52
N THR A 344 14.27 1.75 5.59
CA THR A 344 14.62 2.15 6.95
C THR A 344 15.16 0.93 7.68
N ARG A 345 16.33 1.09 8.29
CA ARG A 345 17.07 -0.01 8.87
C ARG A 345 16.94 -0.01 10.39
N TRP A 346 16.98 -1.23 10.89
CA TRP A 346 17.22 -1.55 12.28
C TRP A 346 18.34 -2.57 12.29
N ALA A 347 19.52 -2.16 12.72
CA ALA A 347 20.75 -2.93 12.59
C ALA A 347 20.68 -4.21 13.42
N SER A 348 20.62 -5.35 12.74
CA SER A 348 20.85 -6.70 13.28
C SER A 348 22.31 -7.11 13.08
N VAL A 349 22.81 -6.97 11.84
CA VAL A 349 24.19 -7.25 11.44
C VAL A 349 24.84 -5.99 10.87
N GLY A 350 25.99 -5.61 11.41
CA GLY A 350 26.78 -4.45 10.97
C GLY A 350 26.44 -3.16 11.72
N ALA A 351 27.42 -2.25 11.82
CA ALA A 351 27.32 -1.02 12.60
C ALA A 351 26.21 -0.07 12.08
N ILE A 352 25.76 0.84 12.94
CA ILE A 352 24.86 1.93 12.57
C ILE A 352 25.71 3.05 11.96
N THR A 353 26.01 2.94 10.67
CA THR A 353 26.77 3.94 9.92
C THR A 353 26.19 4.15 8.53
N GLU A 354 26.50 5.28 7.91
CA GLU A 354 26.01 5.63 6.58
C GLU A 354 26.39 4.61 5.49
N PRO A 355 27.61 4.03 5.45
CA PRO A 355 27.94 2.90 4.58
C PRO A 355 27.06 1.66 4.72
N ASN A 356 26.56 1.39 5.94
CA ASN A 356 25.73 0.23 6.25
C ASN A 356 24.22 0.52 6.08
N CYS A 357 23.84 1.79 5.96
CA CYS A 357 22.49 2.20 5.64
C CYS A 357 22.12 1.73 4.22
N HIS A 358 20.94 1.11 4.08
CA HIS A 358 20.45 0.64 2.79
C HIS A 358 19.88 1.80 1.95
N PRO A 359 19.92 1.74 0.61
CA PRO A 359 20.45 0.62 -0.19
C PRO A 359 21.98 0.52 -0.14
N VAL A 360 22.50 -0.69 -0.38
CA VAL A 360 23.93 -0.93 -0.64
C VAL A 360 24.16 -1.24 -2.12
N ASP A 361 25.38 -1.04 -2.62
CA ASP A 361 25.72 -1.21 -4.04
C ASP A 361 26.62 -2.43 -4.34
N ASN A 362 27.02 -2.60 -5.60
CA ASN A 362 27.96 -3.62 -6.06
C ASN A 362 29.45 -3.17 -6.12
N LYS A 363 29.86 -2.03 -5.53
CA LYS A 363 31.27 -1.57 -5.51
C LYS A 363 32.17 -2.41 -4.58
N THR A 364 33.48 -2.50 -4.88
CA THR A 364 34.50 -3.31 -4.16
C THR A 364 35.85 -2.57 -4.02
N ILE A 365 36.73 -2.94 -3.07
CA ILE A 365 37.96 -2.18 -2.68
C ILE A 365 38.96 -1.90 -3.82
N LYS A 366 38.96 -2.66 -4.93
CA LYS A 366 40.00 -2.53 -5.99
C LYS A 366 39.48 -2.58 -7.43
N GLY A 367 38.22 -2.23 -7.65
CA GLY A 367 37.67 -1.89 -8.97
C GLY A 367 38.13 -2.81 -10.12
N VAL A 368 37.56 -4.01 -10.23
CA VAL A 368 37.00 -4.32 -11.54
C VAL A 368 35.76 -3.46 -11.57
N ALA A 369 35.78 -2.34 -12.31
CA ALA A 369 34.56 -1.63 -12.64
C ALA A 369 33.59 -2.71 -13.12
N ALA A 370 32.58 -3.02 -12.31
CA ALA A 370 31.67 -4.09 -12.64
C ALA A 370 31.14 -3.74 -14.03
N LYS A 371 31.43 -4.60 -15.02
CA LYS A 371 30.81 -4.48 -16.35
C LYS A 371 29.29 -4.43 -16.20
N SER A 372 28.81 -5.04 -15.11
CA SER A 372 27.49 -4.93 -14.54
C SER A 372 27.27 -3.54 -13.94
N GLY A 373 26.41 -2.74 -14.57
CA GLY A 373 26.11 -1.37 -14.17
C GLY A 373 25.56 -1.22 -12.74
N ILE A 374 25.07 -0.02 -12.42
CA ILE A 374 24.59 0.34 -11.08
C ILE A 374 23.57 -0.69 -10.58
N MET A 375 23.76 -1.20 -9.38
CA MET A 375 22.80 -2.07 -8.69
C MET A 375 22.68 -1.60 -7.25
N HIS A 376 21.46 -1.30 -6.80
CA HIS A 376 21.19 -0.89 -5.42
C HIS A 376 20.19 -1.85 -4.81
N VAL A 377 20.53 -2.37 -3.63
CA VAL A 377 19.80 -3.45 -2.95
C VAL A 377 19.43 -3.05 -1.53
N CYS A 378 18.21 -3.37 -1.12
CA CYS A 378 17.72 -3.28 0.25
C CYS A 378 17.35 -4.67 0.76
N LEU A 379 17.56 -4.91 2.06
CA LEU A 379 17.21 -6.15 2.75
C LEU A 379 16.40 -5.85 4.01
N ASN A 380 15.31 -6.59 4.18
CA ASN A 380 14.68 -6.86 5.46
C ASN A 380 14.96 -8.31 5.84
N GLY A 381 15.37 -8.55 7.09
CA GLY A 381 15.86 -9.86 7.55
C GLY A 381 17.38 -9.97 7.49
N ASP A 382 17.88 -11.19 7.59
CA ASP A 382 19.30 -11.50 7.67
C ASP A 382 19.66 -12.59 6.65
N ILE A 383 20.87 -12.52 6.10
CA ILE A 383 21.49 -13.57 5.28
C ILE A 383 22.42 -14.40 6.17
N ASP A 384 21.92 -15.49 6.73
CA ASP A 384 22.62 -16.26 7.79
C ASP A 384 24.00 -16.77 7.36
N ASN A 385 24.16 -17.09 6.07
CA ASN A 385 25.40 -17.63 5.51
C ASN A 385 26.31 -16.59 4.84
N TYR A 386 26.10 -15.28 5.08
CA TYR A 386 26.86 -14.20 4.43
C TYR A 386 28.38 -14.32 4.60
N GLN A 387 28.87 -14.76 5.77
CA GLN A 387 30.31 -14.92 6.03
C GLN A 387 30.94 -16.01 5.17
N LYS A 388 30.20 -17.09 4.87
CA LYS A 388 30.66 -18.16 3.99
C LYS A 388 30.78 -17.64 2.56
N LEU A 389 29.73 -16.97 2.08
CA LEU A 389 29.69 -16.37 0.74
C LEU A 389 30.78 -15.30 0.57
N GLN A 390 31.01 -14.46 1.58
CA GLN A 390 32.08 -13.47 1.59
C GLN A 390 33.45 -14.14 1.39
N LYS A 391 33.77 -15.19 2.15
CA LYS A 391 35.03 -15.93 2.00
C LYS A 391 35.20 -16.55 0.61
N GLU A 392 34.10 -16.97 -0.03
CA GLU A 392 34.11 -17.52 -1.39
C GLU A 392 34.38 -16.44 -2.45
N LEU A 393 33.87 -15.22 -2.24
CA LEU A 393 34.16 -14.06 -3.09
C LEU A 393 35.60 -13.55 -2.90
N GLU A 394 36.10 -13.53 -1.67
CA GLU A 394 37.49 -13.13 -1.37
C GLU A 394 38.50 -14.06 -2.05
N ARG A 395 38.21 -15.37 -2.14
CA ARG A 395 39.01 -16.33 -2.94
C ARG A 395 39.05 -16.01 -4.43
N GLN A 396 38.06 -15.26 -4.92
CA GLN A 396 37.96 -14.77 -6.30
C GLN A 396 38.49 -13.33 -6.43
N ASN A 397 39.17 -12.81 -5.41
CA ASN A 397 39.69 -11.44 -5.33
C ASN A 397 38.62 -10.34 -5.31
N VAL A 398 37.40 -10.67 -4.87
CA VAL A 398 36.32 -9.71 -4.63
C VAL A 398 36.28 -9.38 -3.14
N TYR A 399 36.59 -8.13 -2.78
CA TYR A 399 36.70 -7.68 -1.38
C TYR A 399 35.70 -6.56 -1.06
N ILE A 400 34.99 -6.73 0.05
CA ILE A 400 34.04 -5.75 0.60
C ILE A 400 34.82 -4.64 1.33
N PRO A 401 34.53 -3.34 1.09
CA PRO A 401 35.09 -2.22 1.86
C PRO A 401 34.93 -2.39 3.37
N GLU A 402 35.98 -2.08 4.14
CA GLU A 402 36.02 -2.29 5.60
C GLU A 402 34.92 -1.53 6.35
N ASP A 403 34.49 -0.38 5.83
CA ASP A 403 33.41 0.43 6.39
C ASP A 403 32.03 -0.24 6.29
N ILE A 404 31.89 -1.25 5.42
CA ILE A 404 30.65 -2.00 5.19
C ILE A 404 30.73 -3.33 5.95
N THR A 405 29.96 -3.41 7.03
CA THR A 405 29.89 -4.57 7.94
C THR A 405 28.53 -5.26 7.93
N THR A 406 27.56 -4.74 7.16
CA THR A 406 26.23 -5.32 6.95
C THR A 406 26.29 -6.53 6.02
N ASP A 407 25.52 -7.56 6.34
CA ASP A 407 25.35 -8.77 5.55
C ASP A 407 24.73 -8.47 4.17
N THR A 408 23.86 -7.47 4.07
CA THR A 408 23.19 -7.03 2.83
C THR A 408 24.15 -6.85 1.66
N LYS A 409 25.39 -6.43 1.91
CA LYS A 409 26.41 -6.21 0.87
C LYS A 409 26.72 -7.47 0.07
N ILE A 410 26.48 -8.65 0.63
CA ILE A 410 26.68 -9.91 -0.10
C ILE A 410 25.71 -10.08 -1.27
N ILE A 411 24.50 -9.52 -1.17
CA ILE A 411 23.43 -9.70 -2.14
C ILE A 411 23.82 -9.16 -3.52
N PRO A 412 24.15 -7.86 -3.67
CA PRO A 412 24.53 -7.32 -4.98
C PRO A 412 25.80 -8.00 -5.52
N LEU A 413 26.73 -8.43 -4.68
CA LEU A 413 27.96 -9.10 -5.11
C LEU A 413 27.70 -10.53 -5.62
N GLN A 414 26.78 -11.26 -4.99
CA GLN A 414 26.40 -12.60 -5.42
C GLN A 414 25.60 -12.56 -6.74
N ILE A 415 24.77 -11.54 -6.93
CA ILE A 415 24.09 -11.29 -8.22
C ILE A 415 25.13 -10.92 -9.28
N ASP A 416 26.06 -10.01 -8.97
CA ASP A 416 27.13 -9.59 -9.88
C ASP A 416 27.98 -10.77 -10.37
N LYS A 417 28.32 -11.70 -9.46
CA LYS A 417 29.01 -12.95 -9.78
C LYS A 417 28.29 -13.74 -10.89
N TYR A 418 26.98 -13.93 -10.80
CA TYR A 418 26.23 -14.66 -11.84
C TYR A 418 26.12 -13.86 -13.15
N ILE A 419 26.00 -12.53 -13.09
CA ILE A 419 26.04 -11.69 -14.29
C ILE A 419 27.39 -11.83 -15.00
N GLN A 420 28.50 -11.85 -14.26
CA GLN A 420 29.83 -12.08 -14.82
C GLN A 420 30.00 -13.48 -15.44
N MET A 421 29.21 -14.47 -15.00
CA MET A 421 29.14 -15.80 -15.62
C MET A 421 28.29 -15.84 -16.90
N GLY A 422 27.69 -14.72 -17.31
CA GLY A 422 26.94 -14.59 -18.55
C GLY A 422 25.43 -14.79 -18.41
N HIS A 423 24.90 -14.89 -17.19
CA HIS A 423 23.46 -14.94 -16.95
C HIS A 423 22.80 -13.59 -17.19
N THR A 424 21.53 -13.62 -17.61
CA THR A 424 20.70 -12.41 -17.63
C THR A 424 20.48 -11.88 -16.21
N VAL A 425 20.09 -10.61 -16.05
CA VAL A 425 19.80 -10.02 -14.72
C VAL A 425 18.74 -10.82 -13.97
N GLU A 426 17.70 -11.29 -14.67
CA GLU A 426 16.61 -12.06 -14.07
C GLU A 426 17.11 -13.42 -13.57
N GLU A 427 17.88 -14.15 -14.38
CA GLU A 427 18.49 -15.43 -14.00
C GLU A 427 19.51 -15.27 -12.86
N ALA A 428 20.35 -14.24 -12.94
CA ALA A 428 21.36 -13.95 -11.92
C ALA A 428 20.73 -13.62 -10.57
N PHE A 429 19.62 -12.86 -10.57
CA PHE A 429 18.84 -12.60 -9.37
C PHE A 429 18.26 -13.90 -8.78
N CYS A 430 17.65 -14.75 -9.62
CA CYS A 430 17.12 -16.05 -9.19
C CYS A 430 18.20 -16.96 -8.59
N LEU A 431 19.36 -17.07 -9.26
CA LEU A 431 20.48 -17.89 -8.78
C LEU A 431 21.04 -17.35 -7.46
N ALA A 432 21.18 -16.03 -7.32
CA ALA A 432 21.67 -15.43 -6.09
C ALA A 432 20.76 -15.68 -4.89
N VAL A 433 19.44 -15.54 -5.04
CA VAL A 433 18.52 -15.77 -3.92
C VAL A 433 18.45 -17.23 -3.48
N ASN A 434 18.84 -18.19 -4.34
CA ASN A 434 19.00 -19.59 -3.96
C ASN A 434 20.25 -19.85 -3.10
N ASP A 435 21.26 -18.99 -3.17
CA ASP A 435 22.48 -19.13 -2.37
C ASP A 435 22.27 -18.66 -0.92
N PHE A 436 21.20 -17.92 -0.63
CA PHE A 436 20.97 -17.31 0.67
C PHE A 436 20.23 -18.25 1.64
N GLU A 437 20.79 -18.38 2.83
CA GLU A 437 20.17 -19.03 3.99
C GLU A 437 19.54 -17.97 4.91
N GLY A 438 18.48 -18.36 5.63
CA GLY A 438 17.73 -17.47 6.52
C GLY A 438 16.41 -16.97 5.94
N SER A 439 15.76 -16.05 6.66
CA SER A 439 14.51 -15.41 6.22
C SER A 439 14.78 -13.98 5.78
N HIS A 440 14.41 -13.66 4.55
CA HIS A 440 14.74 -12.39 3.92
C HIS A 440 13.63 -11.90 3.00
N ALA A 441 13.56 -10.57 2.88
CA ALA A 441 12.81 -9.83 1.89
C ALA A 441 13.76 -8.83 1.21
N ILE A 442 13.98 -9.00 -0.09
CA ILE A 442 14.98 -8.28 -0.86
C ILE A 442 14.29 -7.40 -1.89
N SER A 443 14.77 -6.16 -2.05
CA SER A 443 14.42 -5.26 -3.14
C SER A 443 15.66 -4.83 -3.90
N MET A 444 15.62 -4.89 -5.23
CA MET A 444 16.73 -4.47 -6.10
C MET A 444 16.20 -3.69 -7.30
N HIS A 445 16.83 -2.54 -7.59
CA HIS A 445 16.76 -1.89 -8.90
C HIS A 445 18.16 -1.72 -9.50
N THR A 446 18.25 -1.75 -10.83
CA THR A 446 19.55 -1.76 -11.53
C THR A 446 19.49 -1.11 -12.91
N ALA A 447 20.60 -0.46 -13.29
CA ALA A 447 20.82 0.10 -14.63
C ALA A 447 20.79 -0.95 -15.75
N MET A 448 20.96 -2.23 -15.43
CA MET A 448 21.00 -3.34 -16.39
C MET A 448 19.60 -3.86 -16.77
N ALA A 449 18.59 -3.53 -15.99
CA ALA A 449 17.20 -3.88 -16.23
C ALA A 449 16.34 -2.62 -16.05
N PRO A 450 16.39 -1.69 -17.01
CA PRO A 450 15.80 -0.37 -16.85
C PRO A 450 14.29 -0.42 -16.64
N GLY A 451 13.77 0.43 -15.75
CA GLY A 451 12.34 0.48 -15.43
C GLY A 451 11.83 -0.71 -14.62
N LYS A 452 12.69 -1.68 -14.27
CA LYS A 452 12.32 -2.86 -13.50
C LYS A 452 12.73 -2.75 -12.03
N LEU A 453 11.86 -3.28 -11.16
CA LEU A 453 12.13 -3.47 -9.74
C LEU A 453 11.96 -4.96 -9.40
N PHE A 454 12.96 -5.55 -8.78
CA PHE A 454 13.03 -6.96 -8.43
C PHE A 454 12.78 -7.14 -6.94
N LEU A 455 11.89 -8.06 -6.61
CA LEU A 455 11.51 -8.39 -5.23
C LEU A 455 11.71 -9.88 -5.02
N ALA A 456 12.23 -10.27 -3.86
CA ALA A 456 12.29 -11.67 -3.44
C ALA A 456 11.90 -11.81 -1.97
N GLN A 457 11.17 -12.86 -1.63
CA GLN A 457 10.83 -13.19 -0.24
C GLN A 457 10.98 -14.69 0.02
N LYS A 458 11.60 -15.06 1.14
CA LYS A 458 11.70 -16.44 1.66
C LYS A 458 11.63 -16.46 3.18
N GLY A 459 10.92 -17.44 3.73
CA GLY A 459 10.64 -17.59 5.14
C GLY A 459 9.50 -16.70 5.66
N SER A 460 9.22 -16.83 6.95
CA SER A 460 8.07 -16.24 7.64
C SER A 460 8.38 -14.95 8.41
N GLY A 461 9.66 -14.64 8.61
CA GLY A 461 10.09 -13.54 9.48
C GLY A 461 9.92 -12.16 8.84
N GLN A 462 9.78 -12.10 7.52
CA GLN A 462 9.71 -10.88 6.72
C GLN A 462 8.54 -10.96 5.75
N ALA A 463 7.99 -9.81 5.37
CA ALA A 463 6.89 -9.71 4.44
C ALA A 463 7.20 -8.71 3.32
N VAL A 464 6.64 -8.97 2.15
CA VAL A 464 6.54 -8.03 1.03
C VAL A 464 5.10 -8.03 0.55
N PHE A 465 4.56 -6.83 0.41
CA PHE A 465 3.27 -6.55 -0.18
C PHE A 465 3.50 -5.63 -1.37
N VAL A 466 2.89 -5.94 -2.51
CA VAL A 466 2.91 -5.08 -3.70
C VAL A 466 1.59 -4.33 -3.78
N GLY A 467 1.61 -3.04 -3.42
CA GLY A 467 0.49 -2.14 -3.64
C GLY A 467 0.30 -1.87 -5.13
N ILE A 468 -0.94 -2.01 -5.62
CA ILE A 468 -1.33 -1.77 -7.01
C ILE A 468 -2.11 -0.46 -7.09
N ALA A 469 -1.44 0.64 -7.45
CA ALA A 469 -2.07 1.91 -7.74
C ALA A 469 -2.45 2.00 -9.23
N ALA A 470 -3.17 3.04 -9.62
CA ALA A 470 -3.67 3.19 -10.99
C ALA A 470 -2.54 3.41 -12.02
N ASP A 471 -1.46 4.07 -11.60
CA ASP A 471 -0.36 4.56 -12.43
C ASP A 471 1.01 3.97 -12.05
N HIS A 472 1.11 3.26 -10.92
CA HIS A 472 2.37 2.66 -10.46
C HIS A 472 2.18 1.51 -9.46
N TYR A 473 3.25 0.78 -9.18
CA TYR A 473 3.33 -0.18 -8.07
C TYR A 473 4.11 0.41 -6.90
N ILE A 474 3.76 0.00 -5.68
CA ILE A 474 4.44 0.42 -4.45
C ILE A 474 4.68 -0.82 -3.59
N PRO A 475 5.82 -1.52 -3.77
CA PRO A 475 6.18 -2.59 -2.86
C PRO A 475 6.61 -2.01 -1.51
N SER A 476 6.11 -2.63 -0.44
CA SER A 476 6.39 -2.26 0.93
C SER A 476 6.44 -3.53 1.79
N SER A 477 7.17 -3.47 2.91
CA SER A 477 7.16 -4.56 3.88
C SER A 477 5.84 -4.67 4.63
N GLU A 478 5.10 -3.56 4.73
CA GLU A 478 3.82 -3.47 5.43
C GLU A 478 2.80 -2.67 4.61
N VAL A 479 1.51 -2.96 4.82
CA VAL A 479 0.42 -2.27 4.10
C VAL A 479 0.44 -0.74 4.29
N TYR A 480 0.97 -0.28 5.43
CA TYR A 480 1.08 1.14 5.79
C TYR A 480 1.90 1.96 4.78
N GLY A 481 2.85 1.32 4.08
CA GLY A 481 3.69 2.01 3.10
C GLY A 481 2.96 2.40 1.80
N PHE A 482 1.79 1.81 1.51
CA PHE A 482 1.04 2.12 0.29
C PHE A 482 -0.42 2.51 0.49
N VAL A 483 -0.98 2.41 1.71
CA VAL A 483 -2.41 2.69 1.97
C VAL A 483 -2.85 4.11 1.60
N GLU A 484 -1.90 5.06 1.56
CA GLU A 484 -2.15 6.43 1.08
C GLU A 484 -2.40 6.48 -0.42
N GLU A 485 -1.81 5.59 -1.22
CA GLU A 485 -1.91 5.60 -2.69
C GLU A 485 -2.94 4.58 -3.19
N THR A 486 -3.04 3.41 -2.55
CA THR A 486 -3.98 2.35 -2.93
C THR A 486 -4.42 1.47 -1.76
N SER A 487 -5.64 0.91 -1.85
CA SER A 487 -6.10 -0.14 -0.95
C SER A 487 -5.88 -1.55 -1.50
N SER A 488 -5.50 -1.70 -2.77
CA SER A 488 -5.36 -2.98 -3.46
C SER A 488 -3.91 -3.46 -3.42
N PHE A 489 -3.69 -4.72 -3.07
CA PHE A 489 -2.35 -5.27 -2.97
C PHE A 489 -2.29 -6.77 -3.21
N ILE A 490 -1.11 -7.28 -3.54
CA ILE A 490 -0.78 -8.71 -3.51
C ILE A 490 0.24 -8.94 -2.40
N LYS A 491 0.07 -10.02 -1.62
CA LYS A 491 1.02 -10.43 -0.57
C LYS A 491 1.90 -11.55 -1.13
N MET A 492 3.22 -11.40 -1.05
CA MET A 492 4.15 -12.48 -1.36
C MET A 492 4.15 -13.52 -0.23
N ASP A 493 4.24 -14.80 -0.61
CA ASP A 493 4.28 -15.95 0.30
C ASP A 493 5.70 -16.54 0.31
N GLY A 494 6.45 -16.23 1.36
CA GLY A 494 7.78 -16.77 1.58
C GLY A 494 7.82 -18.15 2.23
N GLU A 495 6.69 -18.66 2.74
CA GLU A 495 6.63 -19.88 3.56
C GLU A 495 6.18 -21.10 2.78
N LYS A 496 5.25 -20.92 1.84
CA LYS A 496 4.63 -22.03 1.10
C LYS A 496 5.64 -22.78 0.26
N GLU A 497 5.83 -24.05 0.58
CA GLU A 497 6.55 -25.02 -0.24
C GLU A 497 5.63 -25.57 -1.33
N VAL A 498 6.12 -25.62 -2.57
CA VAL A 498 5.39 -26.16 -3.73
C VAL A 498 6.27 -27.12 -4.52
N GLU A 499 5.64 -27.97 -5.34
CA GLU A 499 6.37 -28.77 -6.33
C GLU A 499 6.81 -27.86 -7.49
N GLY A 500 8.12 -27.69 -7.65
CA GLY A 500 8.75 -26.91 -8.71
C GLY A 500 9.41 -27.78 -9.78
N HIS A 501 10.11 -27.14 -10.72
CA HIS A 501 10.79 -27.80 -11.84
C HIS A 501 11.87 -28.79 -11.39
N ASN A 502 12.56 -28.50 -10.28
CA ASN A 502 13.67 -29.31 -9.77
C ASN A 502 13.34 -30.00 -8.44
N GLY A 503 12.05 -30.22 -8.17
CA GLY A 503 11.52 -30.74 -6.90
C GLY A 503 10.91 -29.64 -6.05
N LYS A 504 10.78 -29.89 -4.74
CA LYS A 504 10.19 -28.93 -3.81
C LYS A 504 10.98 -27.63 -3.78
N THR A 505 10.25 -26.52 -3.92
CA THR A 505 10.80 -25.16 -3.96
C THR A 505 10.02 -24.26 -3.00
N GLN A 506 10.68 -23.21 -2.52
CA GLN A 506 10.14 -22.23 -1.59
C GLN A 506 10.71 -20.85 -1.93
N GLY A 507 9.94 -19.82 -1.62
CA GLY A 507 10.30 -18.43 -1.85
C GLY A 507 9.79 -17.94 -3.21
N GLN A 508 9.40 -16.67 -3.24
CA GLN A 508 8.78 -16.04 -4.40
C GLN A 508 9.60 -14.85 -4.90
N ILE A 509 9.63 -14.66 -6.21
CA ILE A 509 10.27 -13.55 -6.90
C ILE A 509 9.21 -12.84 -7.73
N PHE A 510 9.06 -11.53 -7.51
CA PHE A 510 8.19 -10.66 -8.30
C PHE A 510 9.05 -9.63 -9.03
N ILE A 511 8.84 -9.46 -10.34
CA ILE A 511 9.49 -8.44 -11.15
C ILE A 511 8.40 -7.48 -11.63
N LEU A 512 8.55 -6.22 -11.23
CA LEU A 512 7.66 -5.12 -11.60
C LEU A 512 8.28 -4.33 -12.74
N ASP A 513 7.52 -4.05 -13.80
CA ASP A 513 8.04 -3.42 -15.02
C ASP A 513 7.20 -2.19 -15.42
N GLN A 514 7.84 -1.03 -15.61
CA GLN A 514 7.20 0.21 -16.06
C GLN A 514 6.66 0.14 -17.49
N GLU A 515 7.18 -0.74 -18.34
CA GLU A 515 6.66 -0.96 -19.70
C GLU A 515 5.43 -1.89 -19.71
N SER A 516 5.08 -2.47 -18.56
CA SER A 516 3.90 -3.32 -18.46
C SER A 516 2.60 -2.53 -18.58
N THR A 517 1.49 -3.24 -18.81
CA THR A 517 0.15 -2.63 -18.86
C THR A 517 -0.37 -2.16 -17.49
N GLY A 518 0.39 -2.36 -16.41
CA GLY A 518 -0.07 -2.16 -15.04
C GLY A 518 -0.99 -3.29 -14.55
N GLY A 519 -1.50 -3.16 -13.33
CA GLY A 519 -2.41 -4.14 -12.73
C GLY A 519 -1.71 -5.46 -12.37
N ILE A 520 -2.45 -6.56 -12.35
CA ILE A 520 -1.85 -7.87 -12.03
C ILE A 520 -1.03 -8.43 -13.20
N ASP A 521 -1.50 -8.21 -14.43
CA ASP A 521 -0.85 -8.68 -15.67
C ASP A 521 0.55 -8.09 -15.87
N GLY A 522 0.86 -6.99 -15.19
CA GLY A 522 2.18 -6.35 -15.26
C GLY A 522 3.20 -6.88 -14.25
N ILE A 523 2.83 -7.85 -13.43
CA ILE A 523 3.72 -8.48 -12.44
C ILE A 523 4.16 -9.84 -12.97
N LYS A 524 5.47 -9.99 -13.20
CA LYS A 524 6.05 -11.30 -13.51
C LYS A 524 6.39 -12.00 -12.19
N ALA A 525 5.69 -13.08 -11.86
CA ALA A 525 5.88 -13.83 -10.63
C ALA A 525 6.41 -15.25 -10.88
N MET A 526 7.31 -15.71 -10.01
CA MET A 526 7.89 -17.06 -10.05
C MET A 526 8.39 -17.50 -8.68
N PHE A 527 8.63 -18.80 -8.51
CA PHE A 527 9.38 -19.35 -7.38
C PHE A 527 10.89 -19.25 -7.60
N TYR A 528 11.69 -19.48 -6.55
CA TYR A 528 13.15 -19.33 -6.61
C TYR A 528 13.83 -20.26 -7.65
N ASP A 529 13.23 -21.40 -7.97
CA ASP A 529 13.70 -22.32 -9.01
C ASP A 529 13.19 -21.97 -10.43
N GLN A 530 12.63 -20.76 -10.60
CA GLN A 530 12.03 -20.24 -11.82
C GLN A 530 10.72 -20.92 -12.25
N THR A 531 10.11 -21.75 -11.39
CA THR A 531 8.75 -22.24 -11.64
C THR A 531 7.79 -21.04 -11.71
N PRO A 532 7.05 -20.84 -12.83
CA PRO A 532 6.13 -19.72 -12.94
C PRO A 532 5.05 -19.74 -11.86
N LEU A 533 4.69 -18.57 -11.35
CA LEU A 533 3.55 -18.38 -10.46
C LEU A 533 2.50 -17.57 -11.22
N GLU A 534 1.37 -18.20 -11.55
CA GLU A 534 0.24 -17.50 -12.14
C GLU A 534 -0.49 -16.72 -11.06
N LEU A 535 -0.66 -15.41 -11.29
CA LEU A 535 -1.40 -14.51 -10.42
C LEU A 535 -2.78 -14.21 -11.05
N GLY A 536 -3.84 -14.33 -10.26
CA GLY A 536 -5.23 -14.08 -10.67
C GLY A 536 -5.89 -12.99 -9.84
N GLU A 537 -7.08 -12.53 -10.26
CA GLU A 537 -7.85 -11.48 -9.54
C GLU A 537 -8.13 -11.86 -8.07
N GLU A 538 -8.19 -13.15 -7.75
CA GLU A 538 -8.32 -13.69 -6.40
C GLU A 538 -7.11 -13.43 -5.48
N ASP A 539 -5.92 -13.18 -6.07
CA ASP A 539 -4.72 -12.85 -5.31
C ASP A 539 -4.71 -11.37 -4.89
N ILE A 540 -5.52 -10.53 -5.55
CA ILE A 540 -5.69 -9.13 -5.18
C ILE A 540 -6.52 -9.04 -3.91
N LYS A 541 -5.88 -8.55 -2.85
CA LYS A 541 -6.49 -8.27 -1.57
C LYS A 541 -6.78 -6.79 -1.43
N HIS A 542 -7.75 -6.46 -0.59
CA HIS A 542 -8.08 -5.08 -0.25
C HIS A 542 -7.96 -4.85 1.25
N THR A 543 -7.20 -3.83 1.63
CA THR A 543 -7.12 -3.40 3.03
C THR A 543 -8.19 -2.36 3.35
N ALA A 544 -8.83 -2.49 4.50
CA ALA A 544 -9.73 -1.47 5.04
C ALA A 544 -8.99 -0.39 5.84
N ILE A 545 -7.68 -0.56 6.09
CA ILE A 545 -6.83 0.42 6.75
C ILE A 545 -6.57 1.57 5.77
N THR A 546 -6.74 2.81 6.24
CA THR A 546 -6.41 4.02 5.49
C THR A 546 -5.24 4.76 6.14
N SER A 547 -4.66 5.74 5.44
CA SER A 547 -3.62 6.60 6.03
C SER A 547 -4.12 7.36 7.28
N ARG A 548 -5.43 7.65 7.36
CA ARG A 548 -6.09 8.22 8.55
C ARG A 548 -5.95 7.36 9.80
N ASP A 549 -5.97 6.04 9.64
CA ASP A 549 -5.92 5.09 10.75
C ASP A 549 -4.51 4.98 11.36
N ILE A 550 -3.48 5.36 10.61
CA ILE A 550 -2.06 5.23 10.98
C ILE A 550 -1.34 6.57 11.17
N ASP A 551 -2.04 7.69 10.98
CA ASP A 551 -1.45 9.02 11.13
C ASP A 551 -1.03 9.29 12.58
N ARG A 552 0.13 9.95 12.76
CA ARG A 552 0.65 10.35 14.08
C ARG A 552 0.02 11.65 14.58
N GLN A 553 -0.64 12.42 13.72
CA GLN A 553 -1.14 13.77 13.98
C GLN A 553 0.01 14.65 14.52
N GLU A 554 -0.33 15.66 15.32
CA GLU A 554 0.63 16.58 15.93
C GLU A 554 1.37 16.00 17.16
N TYR A 555 1.27 14.68 17.41
CA TYR A 555 1.93 14.07 18.56
C TYR A 555 3.41 13.79 18.29
N PRO A 556 4.30 14.00 19.26
CA PRO A 556 5.71 13.64 19.11
C PRO A 556 5.92 12.12 19.01
N HIS A 557 5.04 11.32 19.62
CA HIS A 557 5.13 9.85 19.62
C HIS A 557 3.74 9.22 19.50
N TYR A 558 3.66 8.09 18.78
CA TYR A 558 2.45 7.25 18.75
C TYR A 558 2.01 6.81 20.15
N PHE A 559 2.94 6.53 21.05
CA PHE A 559 2.63 6.16 22.43
C PHE A 559 1.79 7.23 23.16
N LEU A 560 2.17 8.52 23.04
CA LEU A 560 1.40 9.60 23.66
C LEU A 560 0.04 9.80 22.98
N LYS A 561 0.01 9.74 21.64
CA LYS A 561 -1.23 9.77 20.86
C LYS A 561 -2.22 8.71 21.35
N GLU A 562 -1.76 7.47 21.47
CA GLU A 562 -2.61 6.32 21.75
C GLU A 562 -3.06 6.26 23.21
N ILE A 563 -2.26 6.78 24.16
CA ILE A 563 -2.73 7.07 25.52
C ILE A 563 -3.87 8.08 25.47
N SER A 564 -3.69 9.20 24.75
CA SER A 564 -4.70 10.26 24.64
C SER A 564 -5.98 9.79 23.92
N GLU A 565 -5.86 8.89 22.94
CA GLU A 565 -6.99 8.32 22.18
C GLU A 565 -7.71 7.18 22.91
N SER A 566 -7.17 6.67 24.02
CA SER A 566 -7.73 5.54 24.77
C SER A 566 -9.21 5.72 25.16
N PRO A 567 -9.68 6.89 25.64
CA PRO A 567 -11.10 7.10 25.94
C PRO A 567 -12.01 6.90 24.71
N LEU A 568 -11.62 7.43 23.56
CA LEU A 568 -12.38 7.28 22.32
C LEU A 568 -12.36 5.84 21.81
N SER A 569 -11.24 5.13 21.96
CA SER A 569 -11.14 3.71 21.60
C SER A 569 -12.06 2.84 22.47
N VAL A 570 -12.17 3.16 23.77
CA VAL A 570 -13.13 2.53 24.68
C VAL A 570 -14.58 2.84 24.30
N GLU A 571 -14.90 4.09 24.00
CA GLU A 571 -16.24 4.49 23.55
C GLU A 571 -16.64 3.74 22.27
N LYS A 572 -15.74 3.66 21.29
CA LYS A 572 -15.93 2.87 20.06
C LYS A 572 -16.10 1.38 20.34
N THR A 573 -15.43 0.83 21.35
CA THR A 573 -15.60 -0.57 21.75
C THR A 573 -17.00 -0.85 22.31
N LEU A 574 -17.60 0.14 22.98
CA LEU A 574 -18.97 0.07 23.49
C LEU A 574 -20.02 0.36 22.42
N LEU A 575 -19.62 0.98 21.30
CA LEU A 575 -20.52 1.34 20.21
C LEU A 575 -21.26 0.10 19.70
N ASN A 576 -22.59 0.21 19.64
CA ASN A 576 -23.48 -0.86 19.23
C ASN A 576 -23.42 -2.14 20.08
N ARG A 577 -22.97 -2.06 21.34
CA ARG A 577 -22.94 -3.19 22.29
C ARG A 577 -24.00 -3.12 23.39
N TRP A 578 -24.81 -2.08 23.38
CA TRP A 578 -25.89 -1.87 24.34
C TRP A 578 -27.09 -1.21 23.67
N LYS A 579 -28.28 -1.40 24.26
CA LYS A 579 -29.55 -0.80 23.82
C LYS A 579 -30.37 -0.33 25.01
N ILE A 580 -31.32 0.57 24.75
CA ILE A 580 -32.29 1.07 25.71
C ILE A 580 -33.62 0.39 25.43
N THR A 581 -34.09 -0.41 26.38
CA THR A 581 -35.41 -1.04 26.30
C THR A 581 -36.53 -0.01 26.42
N ARG A 582 -37.77 -0.37 26.05
CA ARG A 582 -38.96 0.48 26.25
C ARG A 582 -39.18 0.94 27.69
N LYS A 583 -38.57 0.27 28.67
CA LYS A 583 -38.62 0.62 30.10
C LYS A 583 -37.46 1.53 30.54
N ASN A 584 -36.71 2.10 29.59
CA ASN A 584 -35.54 2.94 29.83
C ASN A 584 -34.42 2.23 30.63
N GLN A 585 -34.28 0.92 30.42
CA GLN A 585 -33.20 0.11 31.01
C GLN A 585 -32.17 -0.24 29.94
N TYR A 586 -30.90 -0.20 30.32
CA TYR A 586 -29.79 -0.63 29.47
C TYR A 586 -29.71 -2.16 29.42
N VAL A 587 -29.49 -2.69 28.21
CA VAL A 587 -29.25 -4.11 27.97
C VAL A 587 -28.03 -4.27 27.08
N ILE A 588 -27.23 -5.31 27.32
CA ILE A 588 -26.11 -5.66 26.45
C ILE A 588 -26.62 -6.46 25.26
N THR A 589 -26.15 -6.12 24.07
CA THR A 589 -26.50 -6.78 22.82
C THR A 589 -25.23 -7.10 22.02
N LEU A 590 -25.06 -8.35 21.64
CA LEU A 590 -23.97 -8.82 20.78
C LEU A 590 -24.57 -9.44 19.52
N ASP A 591 -23.97 -9.18 18.36
CA ASP A 591 -24.37 -9.77 17.10
C ASP A 591 -23.92 -11.25 16.97
N GLU A 592 -24.49 -11.96 15.99
CA GLU A 592 -24.22 -13.38 15.73
C GLU A 592 -22.76 -13.66 15.32
N LYS A 593 -22.04 -12.66 14.78
CA LYS A 593 -20.61 -12.79 14.44
C LYS A 593 -19.74 -12.74 15.69
N THR A 594 -20.14 -11.92 16.65
CA THR A 594 -19.43 -11.73 17.92
C THR A 594 -19.69 -12.89 18.86
N PHE A 595 -20.95 -13.29 19.01
CA PHE A 595 -21.35 -14.34 19.93
C PHE A 595 -22.36 -15.32 19.30
N PRO A 596 -21.88 -16.22 18.42
CA PRO A 596 -22.74 -17.10 17.65
C PRO A 596 -23.58 -18.07 18.48
N GLN A 597 -24.68 -18.54 17.89
CA GLN A 597 -25.64 -19.45 18.52
C GLN A 597 -25.00 -20.74 19.04
N VAL A 598 -23.92 -21.21 18.42
CA VAL A 598 -23.15 -22.38 18.90
C VAL A 598 -22.60 -22.13 20.30
N LEU A 599 -22.01 -20.95 20.56
CA LEU A 599 -21.49 -20.58 21.88
C LEU A 599 -22.62 -20.38 22.89
N GLN A 600 -23.68 -19.67 22.48
CA GLN A 600 -24.86 -19.45 23.31
C GLN A 600 -25.47 -20.79 23.79
N ASN A 601 -25.66 -21.73 22.86
CA ASN A 601 -26.20 -23.05 23.15
C ASN A 601 -25.28 -23.88 24.06
N ALA A 602 -23.97 -23.84 23.83
CA ALA A 602 -23.00 -24.58 24.64
C ALA A 602 -22.99 -24.08 26.11
N LEU A 603 -23.11 -22.78 26.32
CA LEU A 603 -23.21 -22.18 27.66
C LEU A 603 -24.56 -22.49 28.31
N ALA A 604 -25.68 -22.26 27.61
CA ALA A 604 -27.03 -22.49 28.15
C ALA A 604 -27.31 -23.97 28.48
N SER A 605 -26.76 -24.89 27.68
CA SER A 605 -26.86 -26.33 27.93
C SER A 605 -25.87 -26.87 28.96
N LYS A 606 -25.07 -25.99 29.60
CA LYS A 606 -24.05 -26.34 30.61
C LYS A 606 -22.98 -27.32 30.11
N LYS A 607 -22.72 -27.34 28.80
CA LYS A 607 -21.62 -28.12 28.21
C LYS A 607 -20.27 -27.51 28.60
N ILE A 608 -20.19 -26.18 28.61
CA ILE A 608 -19.00 -25.47 29.05
C ILE A 608 -18.96 -25.48 30.58
N ARG A 609 -17.80 -25.85 31.13
CA ARG A 609 -17.47 -25.83 32.56
C ARG A 609 -16.20 -25.05 32.85
N ARG A 610 -15.31 -24.94 31.88
CA ARG A 610 -14.01 -24.26 32.00
C ARG A 610 -13.98 -23.07 31.07
N ILE A 611 -13.53 -21.91 31.56
CA ILE A 611 -13.32 -20.72 30.73
C ILE A 611 -11.86 -20.30 30.89
N TYR A 612 -11.14 -20.22 29.77
CA TYR A 612 -9.74 -19.79 29.75
C TYR A 612 -9.62 -18.49 28.98
N PHE A 613 -9.09 -17.45 29.61
CA PHE A 613 -8.61 -16.27 28.92
C PHE A 613 -7.12 -16.45 28.61
N VAL A 614 -6.73 -16.24 27.36
CA VAL A 614 -5.33 -16.37 26.93
C VAL A 614 -4.84 -15.15 26.18
N GLY A 615 -3.57 -14.80 26.39
CA GLY A 615 -2.90 -13.72 25.67
C GLY A 615 -1.40 -13.76 25.94
N GLN A 616 -0.63 -12.90 25.26
CA GLN A 616 0.81 -12.73 25.50
C GLN A 616 1.13 -11.28 25.87
N GLY A 617 2.16 -11.08 26.71
CA GLY A 617 2.54 -9.75 27.18
C GLY A 617 1.38 -8.98 27.83
N THR A 618 1.17 -7.73 27.41
CA THR A 618 0.06 -6.88 27.88
C THR A 618 -1.32 -7.51 27.66
N ALA A 619 -1.52 -8.27 26.58
CA ALA A 619 -2.77 -8.98 26.34
C ALA A 619 -3.00 -10.13 27.35
N GLY A 620 -1.92 -10.72 27.89
CA GLY A 620 -2.01 -11.67 29.01
C GLY A 620 -2.44 -11.00 30.32
N VAL A 621 -2.07 -9.73 30.53
CA VAL A 621 -2.55 -8.94 31.66
C VAL A 621 -4.03 -8.57 31.48
N ALA A 622 -4.45 -8.20 30.27
CA ALA A 622 -5.87 -8.00 29.95
C ALA A 622 -6.67 -9.29 30.15
N ALA A 623 -6.12 -10.45 29.78
CA ALA A 623 -6.75 -11.76 29.98
C ALA A 623 -7.02 -12.03 31.47
N LEU A 624 -6.08 -11.70 32.35
CA LEU A 624 -6.26 -11.79 33.80
C LEU A 624 -7.36 -10.85 34.30
N ALA A 625 -7.38 -9.60 33.84
CA ALA A 625 -8.44 -8.65 34.21
C ALA A 625 -9.82 -9.15 33.76
N CYS A 626 -9.95 -9.66 32.53
CA CYS A 626 -11.18 -10.26 32.02
C CYS A 626 -11.63 -11.47 32.84
N ALA A 627 -10.71 -12.37 33.20
CA ALA A 627 -11.03 -13.53 34.05
C ALA A 627 -11.59 -13.10 35.42
N ASN A 628 -10.98 -12.10 36.06
CA ASN A 628 -11.46 -11.57 37.34
C ASN A 628 -12.84 -10.90 37.23
N ILE A 629 -13.09 -10.16 36.14
CA ILE A 629 -14.40 -9.56 35.86
C ILE A 629 -15.46 -10.64 35.67
N PHE A 630 -15.13 -11.70 34.93
CA PHE A 630 -16.02 -12.85 34.72
C PHE A 630 -16.33 -13.57 36.03
N ASP A 631 -15.32 -13.80 36.87
CA ASP A 631 -15.52 -14.43 38.19
C ASP A 631 -16.51 -13.63 39.04
N TYR A 632 -16.41 -12.29 39.03
CA TYR A 632 -17.36 -11.41 39.70
C TYR A 632 -18.77 -11.44 39.09
N TYR A 633 -18.90 -11.38 37.76
CA TYR A 633 -20.20 -11.39 37.08
C TYR A 633 -20.92 -12.73 37.14
N LEU A 634 -20.16 -13.83 37.09
CA LEU A 634 -20.65 -15.20 37.12
C LEU A 634 -20.55 -15.81 38.52
N HIS A 635 -20.32 -15.00 39.56
CA HIS A 635 -20.20 -15.46 40.94
C HIS A 635 -21.40 -16.34 41.34
N GLY A 636 -21.10 -17.52 41.90
CA GLY A 636 -22.09 -18.55 42.26
C GLY A 636 -22.40 -19.57 41.16
N SER A 637 -21.78 -19.43 39.98
CA SER A 637 -21.83 -20.44 38.91
C SER A 637 -20.78 -21.54 39.10
N PRO A 638 -20.93 -22.71 38.45
CA PRO A 638 -19.95 -23.80 38.54
C PRO A 638 -18.75 -23.64 37.58
N PHE A 639 -18.58 -22.47 36.93
CA PHE A 639 -17.49 -22.28 35.98
C PHE A 639 -16.14 -22.20 36.68
N ASN A 640 -15.14 -22.88 36.12
CA ASN A 640 -13.75 -22.70 36.48
C ASN A 640 -13.10 -21.71 35.51
N ILE A 641 -12.86 -20.48 35.97
CA ILE A 641 -12.39 -19.36 35.14
C ILE A 641 -10.91 -19.11 35.44
N ASN A 642 -10.07 -19.14 34.42
CA ASN A 642 -8.62 -18.96 34.56
C ASN A 642 -8.08 -18.03 33.48
N ALA A 643 -6.99 -17.34 33.79
CA ALA A 643 -6.17 -16.66 32.81
C ALA A 643 -4.79 -17.32 32.73
N LEU A 644 -4.31 -17.56 31.50
CA LEU A 644 -3.01 -18.16 31.24
C LEU A 644 -2.32 -17.40 30.12
N LYS A 645 -0.98 -17.40 30.09
CA LYS A 645 -0.28 -17.07 28.85
C LYS A 645 -0.60 -18.14 27.81
N ALA A 646 -0.72 -17.76 26.54
CA ALA A 646 -1.06 -18.70 25.48
C ALA A 646 -0.08 -19.90 25.42
N SER A 647 1.22 -19.61 25.49
CA SER A 647 2.30 -20.62 25.54
C SER A 647 2.20 -21.58 26.72
N GLU A 648 1.65 -21.13 27.86
CA GLU A 648 1.49 -22.00 29.04
C GLU A 648 0.30 -22.95 28.89
N LEU A 649 -0.78 -22.48 28.24
CA LEU A 649 -1.91 -23.34 27.93
C LEU A 649 -1.49 -24.42 26.92
N SER A 650 -0.87 -24.04 25.81
CA SER A 650 -0.44 -25.01 24.78
C SER A 650 0.69 -25.91 25.24
N GLY A 651 1.68 -25.39 25.96
CA GLY A 651 2.87 -26.15 26.36
C GLY A 651 2.69 -27.05 27.58
N PHE A 652 1.79 -26.71 28.51
CA PHE A 652 1.72 -27.41 29.82
C PHE A 652 0.32 -27.86 30.24
N LYS A 653 -0.74 -27.45 29.56
CA LYS A 653 -2.11 -27.87 29.87
C LYS A 653 -2.74 -28.76 28.81
N LEU A 654 -2.19 -28.76 27.60
CA LEU A 654 -2.52 -29.71 26.55
C LEU A 654 -1.51 -30.85 26.56
N ASN A 655 -1.99 -32.05 26.26
CA ASN A 655 -1.18 -33.25 26.14
C ASN A 655 -1.17 -33.74 24.68
N GLU A 656 -0.09 -34.38 24.26
CA GLU A 656 0.01 -35.04 22.96
C GLU A 656 -0.98 -36.21 22.84
N GLN A 657 -1.40 -36.78 23.98
CA GLN A 657 -2.37 -37.88 24.06
C GLN A 657 -3.83 -37.42 24.10
N ASP A 658 -4.08 -36.10 24.09
CA ASP A 658 -5.44 -35.57 24.06
C ASP A 658 -6.17 -36.00 22.79
N ASP A 659 -7.43 -36.41 22.95
CA ASP A 659 -8.33 -36.68 21.83
C ASP A 659 -9.04 -35.40 21.35
N ALA A 660 -9.80 -35.53 20.25
CA ALA A 660 -10.55 -34.45 19.63
C ALA A 660 -11.68 -33.85 20.51
N THR A 661 -11.91 -34.39 21.71
CA THR A 661 -12.96 -33.94 22.65
C THR A 661 -12.43 -33.54 24.02
N SER A 662 -11.11 -33.59 24.22
CA SER A 662 -10.48 -33.36 25.52
C SER A 662 -10.67 -31.93 26.06
N MET A 663 -11.03 -31.00 25.19
CA MET A 663 -11.39 -29.61 25.52
C MET A 663 -12.85 -29.27 25.20
N ALA A 664 -13.71 -30.25 24.93
CA ALA A 664 -15.11 -30.02 24.53
C ALA A 664 -15.98 -29.32 25.60
N ASP A 665 -15.55 -29.29 26.86
CA ASP A 665 -16.20 -28.55 27.94
C ASP A 665 -15.53 -27.21 28.27
N ALA A 666 -14.65 -26.72 27.40
CA ALA A 666 -13.93 -25.47 27.56
C ALA A 666 -14.39 -24.40 26.55
N LEU A 667 -14.48 -23.16 27.04
CA LEU A 667 -14.46 -21.95 26.22
C LEU A 667 -13.09 -21.28 26.37
N VAL A 668 -12.37 -21.10 25.26
CA VAL A 668 -11.08 -20.39 25.24
C VAL A 668 -11.26 -19.05 24.55
N VAL A 669 -11.02 -17.97 25.28
CA VAL A 669 -11.09 -16.59 24.81
C VAL A 669 -9.68 -16.04 24.63
N ALA A 670 -9.24 -15.89 23.38
CA ALA A 670 -7.97 -15.25 23.07
C ALA A 670 -8.08 -13.73 23.08
N ILE A 671 -7.11 -13.06 23.67
CA ILE A 671 -6.92 -11.62 23.62
C ILE A 671 -5.65 -11.34 22.83
N SER A 672 -5.77 -10.54 21.77
CA SER A 672 -4.64 -10.14 20.93
C SER A 672 -4.87 -8.76 20.34
N GLN A 673 -3.84 -7.91 20.29
CA GLN A 673 -3.93 -6.64 19.57
C GLN A 673 -3.80 -6.87 18.05
N SER A 674 -2.74 -7.56 17.61
CA SER A 674 -2.43 -7.73 16.19
C SER A 674 -3.24 -8.84 15.51
N GLY A 675 -3.70 -9.83 16.29
CA GLY A 675 -4.31 -11.06 15.80
C GLY A 675 -3.36 -12.01 15.05
N THR A 676 -2.06 -11.69 15.00
CA THR A 676 -1.02 -12.46 14.30
C THR A 676 0.02 -13.06 15.24
N THR A 677 -0.10 -12.88 16.55
CA THR A 677 0.84 -13.43 17.55
C THR A 677 0.92 -14.95 17.41
N THR A 678 2.09 -15.49 17.06
CA THR A 678 2.30 -16.91 16.73
C THR A 678 1.84 -17.83 17.85
N ASP A 679 2.31 -17.62 19.08
CA ASP A 679 1.94 -18.47 20.23
C ASP A 679 0.44 -18.48 20.48
N THR A 680 -0.23 -17.32 20.38
CA THR A 680 -1.68 -17.21 20.58
C THR A 680 -2.44 -17.94 19.48
N ASN A 681 -2.08 -17.69 18.21
CA ASN A 681 -2.71 -18.35 17.07
C ASN A 681 -2.54 -19.87 17.13
N ARG A 682 -1.32 -20.35 17.41
CA ARG A 682 -1.05 -21.78 17.51
C ARG A 682 -1.80 -22.43 18.66
N THR A 683 -1.87 -21.76 19.80
CA THR A 683 -2.66 -22.23 20.95
C THR A 683 -4.14 -22.35 20.59
N MET A 684 -4.71 -21.37 19.89
CA MET A 684 -6.12 -21.39 19.48
C MET A 684 -6.43 -22.54 18.51
N GLU A 685 -5.53 -22.84 17.58
CA GLU A 685 -5.64 -24.04 16.73
C GLU A 685 -5.64 -25.32 17.57
N MET A 686 -4.65 -25.48 18.45
CA MET A 686 -4.49 -26.70 19.25
C MET A 686 -5.67 -27.00 20.17
N VAL A 687 -6.28 -25.97 20.78
CA VAL A 687 -7.48 -26.16 21.63
C VAL A 687 -8.71 -26.48 20.79
N ARG A 688 -8.84 -25.88 19.60
CA ARG A 688 -9.95 -26.13 18.68
C ARG A 688 -9.90 -27.54 18.10
N GLU A 689 -8.72 -28.03 17.75
CA GLU A 689 -8.48 -29.43 17.35
C GLU A 689 -8.92 -30.44 18.43
N ARG A 690 -8.93 -30.02 19.70
CA ARG A 690 -9.39 -30.81 20.86
C ARG A 690 -10.85 -30.53 21.24
N GLY A 691 -11.60 -29.85 20.39
CA GLY A 691 -13.03 -29.61 20.52
C GLY A 691 -13.42 -28.41 21.36
N ALA A 692 -12.48 -27.54 21.77
CA ALA A 692 -12.81 -26.33 22.51
C ALA A 692 -13.70 -25.39 21.72
N HIS A 693 -14.62 -24.73 22.42
CA HIS A 693 -15.28 -23.53 21.91
C HIS A 693 -14.30 -22.35 21.97
N THR A 694 -14.28 -21.51 20.94
CA THR A 694 -13.25 -20.50 20.77
C THR A 694 -13.83 -19.12 20.45
N LEU A 695 -13.29 -18.09 21.10
CA LEU A 695 -13.63 -16.69 20.81
C LEU A 695 -12.35 -15.84 20.82
N ALA A 696 -12.29 -14.78 20.02
CA ALA A 696 -11.20 -13.81 20.07
C ALA A 696 -11.71 -12.40 20.39
N ILE A 697 -11.04 -11.70 21.31
CA ILE A 697 -11.10 -10.26 21.48
C ILE A 697 -9.89 -9.66 20.78
N VAL A 698 -10.11 -8.98 19.66
CA VAL A 698 -9.04 -8.54 18.76
C VAL A 698 -9.27 -7.16 18.19
N ASN A 699 -8.19 -6.42 17.97
CA ASN A 699 -8.27 -5.05 17.48
C ASN A 699 -8.20 -4.93 15.96
N ARG A 700 -7.51 -5.86 15.29
CA ARG A 700 -7.32 -5.86 13.84
C ARG A 700 -8.31 -6.79 13.14
N ARG A 701 -9.17 -6.23 12.28
CA ARG A 701 -10.02 -6.99 11.34
C ARG A 701 -9.18 -7.86 10.41
N ASP A 702 -9.74 -9.00 10.06
CA ASP A 702 -9.19 -9.95 9.07
C ASP A 702 -7.74 -10.37 9.38
N SER A 703 -7.40 -10.41 10.68
CA SER A 703 -6.14 -10.97 11.17
C SER A 703 -6.25 -12.49 11.30
N ASP A 704 -5.12 -13.21 11.29
CA ASP A 704 -5.12 -14.68 11.23
C ASP A 704 -6.03 -15.35 12.27
N ILE A 705 -6.08 -14.80 13.49
CA ILE A 705 -6.90 -15.36 14.57
C ILE A 705 -8.40 -15.29 14.28
N THR A 706 -8.87 -14.31 13.51
CA THR A 706 -10.32 -14.11 13.24
C THR A 706 -10.90 -15.23 12.40
N PHE A 707 -10.07 -15.93 11.62
CA PHE A 707 -10.47 -17.08 10.81
C PHE A 707 -10.37 -18.41 11.57
N LYS A 708 -9.75 -18.39 12.76
CA LYS A 708 -9.42 -19.59 13.54
C LYS A 708 -10.37 -19.86 14.71
N VAL A 709 -11.29 -18.93 15.01
CA VAL A 709 -12.19 -18.99 16.17
C VAL A 709 -13.67 -19.03 15.78
N ASP A 710 -14.54 -19.45 16.70
CA ASP A 710 -15.99 -19.52 16.46
C ASP A 710 -16.68 -18.14 16.52
N GLY A 711 -16.21 -17.25 17.40
CA GLY A 711 -16.74 -15.88 17.54
C GLY A 711 -15.63 -14.83 17.63
N VAL A 712 -15.89 -13.61 17.15
CA VAL A 712 -14.91 -12.52 17.15
C VAL A 712 -15.51 -11.23 17.68
N MET A 713 -14.97 -10.73 18.79
CA MET A 713 -15.28 -9.43 19.33
C MET A 713 -14.19 -8.43 18.97
N TYR A 714 -14.51 -7.50 18.07
CA TYR A 714 -13.59 -6.42 17.74
C TYR A 714 -13.56 -5.35 18.82
N THR A 715 -12.36 -4.90 19.20
CA THR A 715 -12.19 -3.65 19.96
C THR A 715 -12.24 -2.45 19.01
N SER A 716 -12.70 -1.31 19.53
CA SER A 716 -12.93 -0.08 18.76
C SER A 716 -13.77 -0.37 17.50
N SER A 717 -13.40 0.17 16.34
CA SER A 717 -14.03 -0.15 15.05
C SER A 717 -13.43 -1.37 14.35
N GLY A 718 -12.40 -2.02 14.92
CA GLY A 718 -11.61 -3.04 14.26
C GLY A 718 -10.61 -2.52 13.20
N ARG A 719 -10.60 -1.19 12.96
CA ARG A 719 -9.66 -0.47 12.08
C ARG A 719 -8.63 0.34 12.87
N ASP A 720 -8.76 0.39 14.19
CA ASP A 720 -8.01 1.29 15.07
C ASP A 720 -6.59 0.78 15.31
N VAL A 721 -5.68 1.00 14.35
CA VAL A 721 -4.31 0.48 14.42
C VAL A 721 -3.56 1.07 15.62
N GLU A 722 -2.86 0.22 16.36
CA GLU A 722 -1.93 0.63 17.42
C GLU A 722 -0.51 0.47 16.87
N MET A 723 0.18 1.59 16.68
CA MET A 723 1.51 1.71 16.09
C MET A 723 2.61 1.70 17.16
N SER A 724 2.29 2.11 18.39
CA SER A 724 3.22 1.97 19.53
C SER A 724 3.57 0.50 19.80
N VAL A 725 4.80 0.26 20.25
CA VAL A 725 5.25 -1.04 20.76
C VAL A 725 4.52 -1.40 22.05
N ALA A 726 4.46 -0.44 22.96
CA ALA A 726 3.79 -0.59 24.24
C ALA A 726 2.30 -0.36 24.02
N SER A 727 1.50 -1.39 24.28
CA SER A 727 0.05 -1.34 24.10
C SER A 727 -0.62 -0.47 25.17
N THR A 728 -1.58 0.36 24.75
CA THR A 728 -2.27 1.35 25.57
C THR A 728 -3.78 1.30 25.32
N LYS A 729 -4.29 1.91 24.24
CA LYS A 729 -5.70 1.94 23.88
C LYS A 729 -6.28 0.54 23.67
N ALA A 730 -5.49 -0.38 23.11
CA ALA A 730 -5.95 -1.76 22.92
C ALA A 730 -6.14 -2.47 24.27
N PHE A 731 -5.26 -2.25 25.25
CA PHE A 731 -5.38 -2.86 26.58
C PHE A 731 -6.69 -2.47 27.28
N TYR A 732 -7.01 -1.17 27.34
CA TYR A 732 -8.26 -0.71 27.97
C TYR A 732 -9.50 -1.23 27.23
N SER A 733 -9.47 -1.16 25.90
CA SER A 733 -10.56 -1.64 25.06
C SER A 733 -10.79 -3.16 25.18
N GLN A 734 -9.73 -3.96 25.30
CA GLN A 734 -9.81 -5.41 25.51
C GLN A 734 -10.51 -5.76 26.83
N ILE A 735 -10.20 -5.03 27.90
CA ILE A 735 -10.85 -5.23 29.21
C ILE A 735 -12.34 -4.88 29.13
N VAL A 736 -12.67 -3.76 28.48
CA VAL A 736 -14.07 -3.33 28.30
C VAL A 736 -14.85 -4.31 27.43
N ALA A 737 -14.26 -4.80 26.34
CA ALA A 737 -14.85 -5.84 25.51
C ALA A 737 -15.10 -7.12 26.33
N GLY A 738 -14.14 -7.53 27.16
CA GLY A 738 -14.31 -8.62 28.11
C GLY A 738 -15.48 -8.38 29.06
N ALA A 739 -15.57 -7.20 29.68
CA ALA A 739 -16.68 -6.87 30.58
C ALA A 739 -18.05 -6.97 29.89
N VAL A 740 -18.19 -6.44 28.68
CA VAL A 740 -19.42 -6.53 27.88
C VAL A 740 -19.77 -8.00 27.58
N LEU A 741 -18.79 -8.81 27.16
CA LEU A 741 -19.00 -10.24 26.92
C LEU A 741 -19.45 -10.98 28.20
N GLY A 742 -18.83 -10.66 29.33
CA GLY A 742 -19.19 -11.25 30.63
C GLY A 742 -20.61 -10.89 31.07
N LEU A 743 -21.03 -9.64 30.88
CA LEU A 743 -22.41 -9.21 31.16
C LEU A 743 -23.42 -9.90 30.25
N ASN A 744 -23.09 -10.08 28.96
CA ASN A 744 -23.94 -10.80 28.03
C ASN A 744 -24.13 -12.26 28.48
N ILE A 745 -23.05 -12.95 28.83
CA ILE A 745 -23.09 -14.34 29.32
C ILE A 745 -23.84 -14.45 30.66
N ALA A 746 -23.61 -13.52 31.59
CA ALA A 746 -24.31 -13.50 32.88
C ALA A 746 -25.83 -13.32 32.70
N THR A 747 -26.23 -12.51 31.71
CA THR A 747 -27.64 -12.31 31.36
C THR A 747 -28.23 -13.56 30.71
N LEU A 748 -27.53 -14.16 29.74
CA LEU A 748 -27.94 -15.41 29.07
C LEU A 748 -28.20 -16.54 30.09
N LEU A 749 -27.39 -16.62 31.13
CA LEU A 749 -27.49 -17.64 32.18
C LEU A 749 -28.43 -17.26 33.33
N GLY A 750 -29.03 -16.06 33.31
CA GLY A 750 -29.92 -15.56 34.36
C GLY A 750 -29.23 -15.27 35.69
N LEU A 751 -27.90 -15.09 35.71
CA LEU A 751 -27.10 -14.82 36.92
C LEU A 751 -27.11 -13.34 37.31
N ARG A 752 -27.36 -12.45 36.35
CA ARG A 752 -27.53 -11.01 36.53
C ARG A 752 -28.76 -10.54 35.75
N ASN A 753 -29.42 -9.51 36.24
CA ASN A 753 -30.56 -8.88 35.58
C ASN A 753 -30.16 -7.50 35.03
N ASN A 754 -31.02 -6.89 34.22
CA ASN A 754 -30.75 -5.57 33.62
C ASN A 754 -30.53 -4.46 34.66
N GLY A 755 -31.06 -4.63 35.87
CA GLY A 755 -30.85 -3.71 36.99
C GLY A 755 -29.42 -3.72 37.55
N PHE A 756 -28.61 -4.71 37.19
CA PHE A 756 -27.18 -4.73 37.52
C PHE A 756 -26.34 -3.88 36.55
N ILE A 757 -26.87 -3.60 35.36
CA ILE A 757 -26.20 -2.84 34.30
C ILE A 757 -26.51 -1.33 34.43
N THR A 758 -27.75 -0.99 34.81
CA THR A 758 -28.21 0.37 35.15
C THR A 758 -27.76 0.79 36.54
#